data_AF-W4G996-F1
#
_entry.id   AF-W4G996-F1
#
_cell.length_a   1.000
_cell.length_b   1.000
_cell.length_c   1.000
_cell.angle_alpha   90.00
_cell.angle_beta   90.00
_cell.angle_gamma   90.00
#
_symmetry.space_group_name_H-M   'P 1'
#
loop_
_entity.id
_entity.type
_entity.pdbx_description
1 polymer ?
#
loop_
_entity_poly.entity_id
_entity_poly.type
_entity_poly.pdbx_seq_one_letter_code
_entity_poly.pdbx_strand_id
1 'polypeptide(L)'
;MVAASILSAIPGLYFVAMMYQYLLRHRRWMVVKPSSIAFFDTVRSTAPTHVVLFQPHIAISKSTLLKHGLHWMMDGLHVTTPAAIVEIDFKHKGQCQHFHEMLTKAMDACDYTTFHQHTSFAPMRPAVDTHTTNVAQHLVDGEETFAVMFEHLGRATRQIFITGWWISPHYALVRTSAQARLDSELYTVLRAAAARGVQVFVLVYREHHLVLPNDSKFAKESLQGANIHVLRHPDFVVLPQFWSHHEKIVCIDQTVAFVGGLDIALGRFDAPAHLLTDIGAMPTWTGQDYSNPRLKDFVDVQHIHEPLIDRATVPRMPWHDIHCRLEGPIALDIARHFIHRWNFTVQKKYTVLVNRTRQRRRRSEIPAILPYTHQPRTTSEGGGDVVHCQVVRSLSPWSGGVKTEKSIQQAYMDTIAAAKHFIYIENQFFVSGFDLDASVANRVVEALYARIADAHAKQETFRVMFIMPLLPCFEGAVTGADSANLRAVMHWQYMTMCRGGNSLLERVARLVPDPSAYVAFFGLRQHAILNGHVVTEQIYIHSKLMIVDDKVAIIGSANLNDRSLCGDRDSEIAVVIEDSTMEMGAFAETPTTVGRFGHHLRRRLFQEHLGMDLVDPTSDASWHQIRRLAHTNTDIYERVFQCFPTDKFPSYFHAVPEAHLHEDIRVVYENQRYAWGSGWSSEHLVFGERTEWSDAFGLPFDSFTPSSSWEVDMSDASCDDQGWQYAFSFKSFQKDKGAQRAVPLWYRWVRRRRWILLDTSRDADRHEEATVDLRQFLRRSSSRMMSTRNLNTSAPLQQGGGWVPPEVEELSHVQGQLVEFPLQFLRDCDLRPLILPKNIFI
;
A
#
# COMPACT_ATOMS: atom_id res chain seq x y z
N MET A 1 7.79 -24.17 -57.11
CA MET A 1 6.47 -23.60 -57.48
C MET A 1 5.79 -22.88 -56.33
N VAL A 2 5.62 -23.48 -55.14
CA VAL A 2 4.96 -22.82 -53.98
C VAL A 2 5.67 -21.53 -53.51
N ALA A 3 7.00 -21.51 -53.44
CA ALA A 3 7.76 -20.30 -53.09
C ALA A 3 7.62 -19.17 -54.12
N ALA A 4 7.49 -19.50 -55.41
CA ALA A 4 7.29 -18.51 -56.48
C ALA A 4 5.87 -17.90 -56.45
N SER A 5 4.86 -18.70 -56.07
CA SER A 5 3.48 -18.21 -55.86
C SER A 5 3.32 -17.35 -54.60
N ILE A 6 4.12 -17.60 -53.55
CA ILE A 6 4.15 -16.72 -52.36
C ILE A 6 4.85 -15.40 -52.71
N LEU A 7 5.99 -15.45 -53.40
CA LEU A 7 6.72 -14.25 -53.85
C LEU A 7 5.91 -13.38 -54.83
N SER A 8 5.07 -13.97 -55.70
CA SER A 8 4.20 -13.22 -56.61
C SER A 8 2.98 -12.58 -55.93
N ALA A 9 2.58 -13.06 -54.75
CA ALA A 9 1.51 -12.49 -53.94
C ALA A 9 1.97 -11.33 -53.05
N ILE A 10 3.28 -11.20 -52.77
CA ILE A 10 3.84 -10.15 -51.92
C ILE A 10 3.51 -8.74 -52.43
N PRO A 11 3.63 -8.40 -53.73
CA PRO A 11 3.24 -7.07 -54.24
C PRO A 11 1.74 -6.78 -54.07
N GLY A 12 0.89 -7.79 -54.21
CA GLY A 12 -0.56 -7.67 -54.01
C GLY A 12 -0.92 -7.46 -52.54
N LEU A 13 -0.35 -8.25 -51.64
CA LEU A 13 -0.48 -8.08 -50.18
C LEU A 13 0.10 -6.73 -49.72
N TYR A 14 1.21 -6.30 -50.32
CA TYR A 14 1.82 -4.99 -50.10
C TYR A 14 0.87 -3.86 -50.50
N PHE A 15 0.29 -3.92 -51.71
CA PHE A 15 -0.67 -2.94 -52.18
C PHE A 15 -1.94 -2.90 -51.31
N VAL A 16 -2.45 -4.06 -50.89
CA VAL A 16 -3.60 -4.16 -49.99
C VAL A 16 -3.28 -3.58 -48.62
N ALA A 17 -2.11 -3.86 -48.04
CA ALA A 17 -1.69 -3.30 -46.76
C ALA A 17 -1.49 -1.77 -46.84
N MET A 18 -0.85 -1.30 -47.91
CA MET A 18 -0.69 0.13 -48.18
C MET A 18 -2.05 0.82 -48.35
N MET A 19 -2.97 0.23 -49.10
CA MET A 19 -4.32 0.77 -49.29
C MET A 19 -5.14 0.73 -48.02
N TYR A 20 -5.00 -0.32 -47.21
CA TYR A 20 -5.64 -0.42 -45.91
C TYR A 20 -5.15 0.69 -44.97
N GLN A 21 -3.84 0.94 -44.89
CA GLN A 21 -3.25 2.04 -44.12
C GLN A 21 -3.68 3.41 -44.64
N TYR A 22 -3.72 3.60 -45.98
CA TYR A 22 -4.26 4.80 -46.61
C TYR A 22 -5.72 5.08 -46.19
N LEU A 23 -6.54 4.04 -46.14
CA LEU A 23 -7.95 4.12 -45.74
C LEU A 23 -8.15 4.32 -44.21
N LEU A 24 -7.10 4.16 -43.40
CA LEU A 24 -7.12 4.42 -41.95
C LEU A 24 -6.69 5.85 -41.59
N ARG A 25 -6.30 6.67 -42.57
CA ARG A 25 -5.87 8.05 -42.32
C ARG A 25 -6.99 8.89 -41.72
N HIS A 26 -6.64 9.64 -40.68
CA HIS A 26 -7.53 10.62 -40.07
C HIS A 26 -6.94 12.02 -40.18
N ARG A 27 -7.69 12.94 -40.82
CA ARG A 27 -7.30 14.34 -40.83
C ARG A 27 -7.47 14.92 -39.43
N ARG A 28 -6.41 15.56 -38.94
CA ARG A 28 -6.34 16.20 -37.62
C ARG A 28 -5.63 17.54 -37.74
N TRP A 29 -5.85 18.41 -36.76
CA TRP A 29 -5.04 19.58 -36.52
C TRP A 29 -3.91 19.20 -35.56
N MET A 30 -2.68 19.51 -35.94
CA MET A 30 -1.51 19.22 -35.12
C MET A 30 -0.95 20.53 -34.56
N VAL A 31 -0.65 20.54 -33.27
CA VAL A 31 -0.02 21.66 -32.57
C VAL A 31 1.27 21.16 -31.93
N VAL A 32 2.38 21.83 -32.22
CA VAL A 32 3.65 21.59 -31.53
C VAL A 32 3.71 22.51 -30.32
N LYS A 33 3.92 21.92 -29.15
CA LYS A 33 4.07 22.59 -27.85
C LYS A 33 5.52 22.44 -27.37
N PRO A 34 5.97 23.23 -26.38
CA PRO A 34 7.34 23.15 -25.90
C PRO A 34 7.77 21.76 -25.42
N SER A 35 6.87 20.95 -24.85
CA SER A 35 7.19 19.63 -24.30
C SER A 35 6.31 18.49 -24.83
N SER A 36 5.56 18.72 -25.92
CA SER A 36 4.64 17.72 -26.50
C SER A 36 4.14 18.07 -27.91
N ILE A 37 3.51 17.09 -28.57
CA ILE A 37 2.70 17.25 -29.78
C ILE A 37 1.24 16.95 -29.44
N ALA A 38 0.31 17.79 -29.87
CA ALA A 38 -1.12 17.64 -29.60
C ALA A 38 -1.94 17.56 -30.88
N PHE A 39 -2.91 16.66 -30.92
CA PHE A 39 -3.78 16.44 -32.08
C PHE A 39 -5.25 16.74 -31.74
N PHE A 40 -5.90 17.55 -32.58
CA PHE A 40 -7.29 17.97 -32.43
C PHE A 40 -8.13 17.54 -33.63
N ASP A 41 -9.40 17.21 -33.39
CA ASP A 41 -10.34 16.85 -34.45
C ASP A 41 -10.69 18.06 -35.34
N THR A 42 -10.88 19.23 -34.75
CA THR A 42 -11.24 20.47 -35.45
C THR A 42 -10.55 21.68 -34.82
N VAL A 43 -10.56 22.84 -35.51
CA VAL A 43 -10.03 24.11 -34.97
C VAL A 43 -10.81 24.58 -33.73
N ARG A 44 -12.07 24.16 -33.58
CA ARG A 44 -12.93 24.54 -32.45
C ARG A 44 -12.83 23.58 -31.26
N SER A 45 -12.04 22.52 -31.39
CA SER A 45 -11.87 21.53 -30.32
C SER A 45 -11.15 22.16 -29.12
N THR A 46 -11.77 22.11 -27.95
CA THR A 46 -11.20 22.65 -26.69
C THR A 46 -10.30 21.64 -25.98
N ALA A 47 -10.35 20.36 -26.37
CA ALA A 47 -9.53 19.29 -25.80
C ALA A 47 -8.83 18.48 -26.91
N PRO A 48 -7.59 18.01 -26.67
CA PRO A 48 -6.88 17.18 -27.63
C PRO A 48 -7.42 15.76 -27.60
N THR A 49 -7.41 15.14 -28.78
CA THR A 49 -7.74 13.73 -28.99
C THR A 49 -6.57 12.81 -28.70
N HIS A 50 -5.35 13.28 -28.96
CA HIS A 50 -4.09 12.57 -28.72
C HIS A 50 -3.00 13.58 -28.35
N VAL A 51 -2.13 13.18 -27.43
CA VAL A 51 -0.95 13.94 -27.03
C VAL A 51 0.24 13.00 -26.98
N VAL A 52 1.36 13.42 -27.57
CA VAL A 52 2.66 12.74 -27.52
C VAL A 52 3.58 13.61 -26.69
N LEU A 53 3.95 13.16 -25.49
CA LEU A 53 4.89 13.88 -24.65
C LEU A 53 6.33 13.67 -25.15
N PHE A 54 7.14 14.73 -25.10
CA PHE A 54 8.59 14.60 -25.28
C PHE A 54 9.19 13.86 -24.08
N GLN A 55 10.02 12.87 -24.35
CA GLN A 55 10.51 11.94 -23.32
C GLN A 55 11.86 11.37 -23.75
N PRO A 56 12.62 10.74 -22.84
CA PRO A 56 13.85 10.06 -23.21
C PRO A 56 13.59 9.04 -24.33
N HIS A 57 14.49 9.01 -25.32
CA HIS A 57 14.41 8.18 -26.52
C HIS A 57 13.27 8.50 -27.50
N ILE A 58 12.67 9.69 -27.43
CA ILE A 58 11.86 10.19 -28.54
C ILE A 58 12.76 10.52 -29.74
N ALA A 59 12.35 10.13 -30.94
CA ALA A 59 13.08 10.41 -32.16
C ALA A 59 12.14 10.88 -33.26
N ILE A 60 12.63 11.77 -34.12
CA ILE A 60 11.93 12.22 -35.32
C ILE A 60 12.73 11.84 -36.56
N SER A 61 12.06 11.25 -37.53
CA SER A 61 12.67 10.92 -38.83
C SER A 61 11.71 11.22 -39.97
N LYS A 62 12.27 11.55 -41.14
CA LYS A 62 11.48 11.69 -42.36
C LYS A 62 11.19 10.31 -42.94
N SER A 63 9.95 10.13 -43.41
CA SER A 63 9.57 8.93 -44.13
C SER A 63 10.38 8.86 -45.43
N THR A 64 11.03 7.73 -45.66
CA THR A 64 11.71 7.40 -46.92
C THR A 64 11.36 5.96 -47.25
N LEU A 65 10.95 5.72 -48.49
CA LEU A 65 10.45 4.42 -48.99
C LEU A 65 11.37 3.21 -48.71
N LEU A 66 12.64 3.44 -48.34
CA LEU A 66 13.69 2.41 -48.33
C LEU A 66 14.40 2.19 -46.98
N LYS A 67 14.26 3.05 -45.95
CA LYS A 67 15.18 3.02 -44.80
C LYS A 67 14.71 2.20 -43.57
N HIS A 68 13.42 1.90 -43.40
CA HIS A 68 12.92 1.23 -42.18
C HIS A 68 11.69 0.29 -42.36
N GLY A 69 11.54 -0.39 -43.50
CA GLY A 69 10.41 -1.32 -43.75
C GLY A 69 9.22 -0.69 -44.50
N LEU A 70 8.07 -1.39 -44.54
CA LEU A 70 6.88 -1.08 -45.36
C LEU A 70 6.22 0.28 -45.03
N HIS A 71 6.78 1.39 -45.50
CA HIS A 71 6.24 2.75 -45.30
C HIS A 71 5.59 3.31 -46.57
N TRP A 72 4.39 3.88 -46.44
CA TRP A 72 3.53 4.31 -47.56
C TRP A 72 3.56 5.83 -47.85
N MET A 73 4.14 6.63 -46.95
CA MET A 73 4.20 8.09 -47.06
C MET A 73 5.35 8.55 -47.97
N MET A 74 5.04 9.35 -49.00
CA MET A 74 6.06 9.91 -49.90
C MET A 74 6.80 11.11 -49.28
N ASP A 75 6.14 11.91 -48.43
CA ASP A 75 6.68 13.12 -47.79
C ASP A 75 6.03 13.33 -46.41
N GLY A 76 6.37 12.45 -45.45
CA GLY A 76 5.79 12.42 -44.11
C GLY A 76 6.83 12.37 -42.99
N LEU A 77 6.39 12.51 -41.74
CA LEU A 77 7.23 12.40 -40.54
C LEU A 77 6.84 11.18 -39.70
N HIS A 78 7.85 10.52 -39.14
CA HIS A 78 7.68 9.53 -38.08
C HIS A 78 8.17 10.14 -36.78
N VAL A 79 7.29 10.17 -35.78
CA VAL A 79 7.65 10.45 -34.39
C VAL A 79 7.64 9.13 -33.65
N THR A 80 8.84 8.64 -33.33
CA THR A 80 9.04 7.36 -32.66
C THR A 80 9.23 7.59 -31.17
N THR A 81 8.47 6.84 -30.37
CA THR A 81 8.60 6.74 -28.91
C THR A 81 8.83 5.27 -28.54
N PRO A 82 9.25 4.95 -27.30
CA PRO A 82 9.40 3.55 -26.87
C PRO A 82 8.12 2.71 -27.03
N ALA A 83 6.93 3.31 -26.89
CA ALA A 83 5.65 2.61 -27.01
C ALA A 83 5.03 2.60 -28.41
N ALA A 84 5.32 3.60 -29.24
CA ALA A 84 4.56 3.80 -30.48
C ALA A 84 5.34 4.61 -31.52
N ILE A 85 4.98 4.37 -32.78
CA ILE A 85 5.37 5.22 -33.91
C ILE A 85 4.13 6.00 -34.35
N VAL A 86 4.24 7.32 -34.40
CA VAL A 86 3.21 8.21 -34.95
C VAL A 86 3.61 8.63 -36.35
N GLU A 87 2.83 8.17 -37.32
CA GLU A 87 2.97 8.50 -38.74
C GLU A 87 2.16 9.75 -39.08
N ILE A 88 2.83 10.78 -39.59
CA ILE A 88 2.25 12.09 -39.89
C ILE A 88 2.44 12.39 -41.37
N ASP A 89 1.34 12.36 -42.12
CA ASP A 89 1.30 12.75 -43.53
C ASP A 89 0.83 14.21 -43.67
N PHE A 90 1.48 14.98 -44.54
CA PHE A 90 1.18 16.39 -44.73
C PHE A 90 0.35 16.64 -45.99
N LYS A 91 -0.64 17.54 -45.88
CA LYS A 91 -1.52 17.87 -47.00
C LYS A 91 -0.79 18.58 -48.14
N HIS A 92 0.20 19.42 -47.82
CA HIS A 92 0.91 20.25 -48.80
C HIS A 92 2.41 19.93 -48.79
N LYS A 93 3.01 19.87 -49.99
CA LYS A 93 4.46 19.68 -50.17
C LYS A 93 5.25 20.76 -49.45
N GLY A 94 6.38 20.39 -48.83
CA GLY A 94 7.27 21.31 -48.12
C GLY A 94 6.91 21.57 -46.64
N GLN A 95 5.71 21.18 -46.19
CA GLN A 95 5.35 21.26 -44.77
C GLN A 95 6.17 20.30 -43.90
N CYS A 96 6.52 19.13 -44.45
CA CYS A 96 7.31 18.11 -43.77
C CYS A 96 8.65 18.67 -43.25
N GLN A 97 9.39 19.41 -44.09
CA GLN A 97 10.66 20.05 -43.70
C GLN A 97 10.46 21.04 -42.56
N HIS A 98 9.49 21.94 -42.69
CA HIS A 98 9.23 22.98 -41.69
C HIS A 98 8.83 22.40 -40.33
N PHE A 99 7.94 21.40 -40.32
CA PHE A 99 7.54 20.72 -39.08
C PHE A 99 8.66 19.88 -38.49
N HIS A 100 9.53 19.29 -39.32
CA HIS A 100 10.72 18.59 -38.84
C HIS A 100 11.63 19.54 -38.06
N GLU A 101 12.00 20.69 -38.64
CA GLU A 101 12.84 21.70 -37.99
C GLU A 101 12.22 22.24 -36.69
N MET A 102 10.91 22.54 -36.72
CA MET A 102 10.20 23.02 -35.54
C MET A 102 10.16 21.97 -34.42
N LEU A 103 9.93 20.70 -34.75
CA LEU A 103 9.91 19.61 -33.77
C LEU A 103 11.30 19.34 -33.20
N THR A 104 12.33 19.31 -34.05
CA THR A 104 13.72 19.17 -33.60
C THR A 104 14.08 20.29 -32.64
N LYS A 105 13.81 21.55 -33.00
CA LYS A 105 14.07 22.71 -32.12
C LYS A 105 13.30 22.62 -30.79
N ALA A 106 12.04 22.19 -30.81
CA ALA A 106 11.24 22.04 -29.60
C ALA A 106 11.73 20.89 -28.71
N MET A 107 12.17 19.78 -29.32
CA MET A 107 12.75 18.64 -28.60
C MET A 107 14.10 19.00 -27.98
N ASP A 108 14.99 19.66 -28.72
CA ASP A 108 16.32 20.08 -28.24
C ASP A 108 16.23 21.07 -27.06
N ALA A 109 15.16 21.87 -27.00
CA ALA A 109 14.91 22.83 -25.93
C ALA A 109 14.13 22.24 -24.73
N CYS A 110 13.75 20.96 -24.77
CA CYS A 110 12.89 20.34 -23.77
C CYS A 110 13.70 19.45 -22.82
N ASP A 111 13.75 19.83 -21.53
CA ASP A 111 14.46 19.10 -20.47
C ASP A 111 14.08 17.61 -20.39
N TYR A 112 12.82 17.27 -20.70
CA TYR A 112 12.34 15.89 -20.59
C TYR A 112 12.82 14.96 -21.72
N THR A 113 13.62 15.42 -22.68
CA THR A 113 14.12 14.55 -23.77
C THR A 113 15.35 13.74 -23.40
N THR A 114 15.98 14.06 -22.26
CA THR A 114 17.15 13.36 -21.73
C THR A 114 16.89 12.85 -20.32
N PHE A 115 17.73 11.93 -19.84
CA PHE A 115 17.76 11.55 -18.43
C PHE A 115 18.59 12.54 -17.62
N HIS A 116 18.24 12.67 -16.34
CA HIS A 116 18.85 13.60 -15.38
C HIS A 116 19.53 12.82 -14.23
N GLN A 117 19.90 13.52 -13.16
CA GLN A 117 20.37 12.92 -11.92
C GLN A 117 19.47 11.74 -11.48
N HIS A 118 20.08 10.72 -10.90
CA HIS A 118 19.45 9.43 -10.56
C HIS A 118 18.83 8.70 -11.77
N THR A 119 19.21 9.07 -13.00
CA THR A 119 18.60 8.58 -14.24
C THR A 119 17.10 8.90 -14.36
N SER A 120 16.64 9.97 -13.70
CA SER A 120 15.22 10.38 -13.74
C SER A 120 14.83 11.00 -15.09
N PHE A 121 13.56 10.83 -15.47
CA PHE A 121 12.96 11.61 -16.56
C PHE A 121 12.85 13.11 -16.27
N ALA A 122 12.82 13.51 -14.99
CA ALA A 122 12.62 14.88 -14.56
C ALA A 122 13.95 15.49 -14.07
N PRO A 123 14.23 16.76 -14.40
CA PRO A 123 15.38 17.47 -13.86
C PRO A 123 15.18 17.79 -12.37
N MET A 124 16.27 18.06 -11.65
CA MET A 124 16.20 18.70 -10.34
C MET A 124 15.62 20.11 -10.51
N ARG A 125 14.63 20.45 -9.68
CA ARG A 125 14.01 21.77 -9.60
C ARG A 125 14.63 22.56 -8.46
N PRO A 126 15.30 23.70 -8.75
CA PRO A 126 15.98 24.47 -7.72
C PRO A 126 14.98 25.12 -6.76
N ALA A 127 15.38 25.34 -5.51
CA ALA A 127 14.50 25.90 -4.48
C ALA A 127 13.90 27.25 -4.87
N VAL A 128 14.69 28.11 -5.49
CA VAL A 128 14.26 29.38 -6.07
C VAL A 128 14.77 29.48 -7.51
N ASP A 129 13.86 29.77 -8.43
CA ASP A 129 14.15 30.22 -9.79
C ASP A 129 13.66 31.68 -9.96
N THR A 130 14.04 32.32 -11.05
CA THR A 130 13.73 33.70 -11.45
C THR A 130 12.28 34.12 -11.21
N HIS A 131 11.31 33.21 -11.31
CA HIS A 131 9.87 33.52 -11.21
C HIS A 131 9.08 32.60 -10.27
N THR A 132 9.70 31.58 -9.69
CA THR A 132 9.00 30.51 -8.98
C THR A 132 9.82 29.96 -7.82
N THR A 133 9.13 29.52 -6.78
CA THR A 133 9.74 28.86 -5.61
C THR A 133 9.19 27.43 -5.51
N ASN A 134 10.05 26.47 -5.19
CA ASN A 134 9.62 25.12 -4.81
C ASN A 134 9.47 25.06 -3.29
N VAL A 135 8.30 24.59 -2.84
CA VAL A 135 7.97 24.46 -1.42
C VAL A 135 7.53 23.03 -1.16
N ALA A 136 8.02 22.44 -0.07
CA ALA A 136 7.58 21.15 0.44
C ALA A 136 7.08 21.26 1.88
N GLN A 137 6.00 20.55 2.20
CA GLN A 137 5.57 20.32 3.58
C GLN A 137 5.52 18.81 3.79
N HIS A 138 6.22 18.31 4.81
CA HIS A 138 6.06 16.94 5.26
C HIS A 138 4.75 16.80 6.05
N LEU A 139 4.01 15.73 5.79
CA LEU A 139 2.72 15.43 6.41
C LEU A 139 2.85 14.03 7.04
N VAL A 140 2.55 13.95 8.34
CA VAL A 140 2.63 12.69 9.09
C VAL A 140 1.21 12.24 9.40
N ASP A 141 0.93 10.97 9.12
CA ASP A 141 -0.35 10.30 9.24
C ASP A 141 -1.49 10.85 8.38
N GLY A 142 -2.59 10.10 8.39
CA GLY A 142 -3.78 10.39 7.60
C GLY A 142 -4.52 11.66 8.05
N GLU A 143 -4.61 11.94 9.35
CA GLU A 143 -5.39 13.08 9.86
C GLU A 143 -4.88 14.42 9.28
N GLU A 144 -3.58 14.69 9.41
CA GLU A 144 -2.97 15.91 8.85
C GLU A 144 -3.05 15.88 7.32
N THR A 145 -2.64 14.76 6.71
CA THR A 145 -2.55 14.64 5.25
C THR A 145 -3.90 14.91 4.57
N PHE A 146 -4.96 14.24 5.03
CA PHE A 146 -6.28 14.35 4.42
C PHE A 146 -6.94 15.70 4.71
N ALA A 147 -6.69 16.31 5.88
CA ALA A 147 -7.17 17.65 6.17
C ALA A 147 -6.56 18.70 5.23
N VAL A 148 -5.24 18.68 5.04
CA VAL A 148 -4.55 19.58 4.11
C VAL A 148 -5.00 19.30 2.68
N MET A 149 -5.14 18.03 2.29
CA MET A 149 -5.63 17.65 0.95
C MET A 149 -7.06 18.16 0.69
N PHE A 150 -7.97 18.04 1.66
CA PHE A 150 -9.35 18.54 1.56
C PHE A 150 -9.39 20.06 1.32
N GLU A 151 -8.57 20.82 2.05
CA GLU A 151 -8.47 22.27 1.90
C GLU A 151 -8.04 22.67 0.47
N HIS A 152 -7.03 22.00 -0.08
CA HIS A 152 -6.52 22.28 -1.43
C HIS A 152 -7.47 21.80 -2.54
N LEU A 153 -8.14 20.66 -2.37
CA LEU A 153 -9.19 20.21 -3.28
C LEU A 153 -10.36 21.22 -3.36
N GLY A 154 -10.68 21.85 -2.23
CA GLY A 154 -11.68 22.93 -2.16
C GLY A 154 -11.35 24.14 -3.05
N ARG A 155 -10.05 24.42 -3.25
CA ARG A 155 -9.54 25.56 -4.02
C ARG A 155 -9.32 25.29 -5.51
N ALA A 156 -9.48 24.05 -5.97
CA ALA A 156 -9.27 23.70 -7.36
C ALA A 156 -10.12 24.54 -8.32
N THR A 157 -9.50 25.06 -9.39
CA THR A 157 -10.13 25.95 -10.37
C THR A 157 -10.19 25.38 -11.78
N ARG A 158 -9.33 24.42 -12.13
CA ARG A 158 -9.19 23.89 -13.49
C ARG A 158 -9.18 22.38 -13.56
N GLN A 159 -8.26 21.74 -12.85
CA GLN A 159 -7.99 20.31 -12.98
C GLN A 159 -7.66 19.65 -11.64
N ILE A 160 -8.17 18.45 -11.42
CA ILE A 160 -7.75 17.57 -10.32
C ILE A 160 -7.32 16.24 -10.92
N PHE A 161 -6.11 15.79 -10.59
CA PHE A 161 -5.58 14.48 -10.96
C PHE A 161 -5.43 13.60 -9.73
N ILE A 162 -5.95 12.38 -9.78
CA ILE A 162 -5.84 11.42 -8.67
C ILE A 162 -5.34 10.08 -9.19
N THR A 163 -4.28 9.54 -8.57
CA THR A 163 -3.92 8.12 -8.68
C THR A 163 -3.98 7.45 -7.33
N GLY A 164 -4.35 6.18 -7.33
CA GLY A 164 -4.31 5.35 -6.14
C GLY A 164 -4.29 3.88 -6.51
N TRP A 165 -3.63 3.10 -5.66
CA TRP A 165 -3.75 1.64 -5.67
C TRP A 165 -5.15 1.21 -5.21
N TRP A 166 -5.72 1.97 -4.27
CA TRP A 166 -7.10 1.85 -3.84
C TRP A 166 -7.72 3.23 -3.63
N ILE A 167 -8.97 3.41 -4.07
CA ILE A 167 -9.74 4.63 -3.87
C ILE A 167 -11.11 4.24 -3.35
N SER A 168 -11.46 4.73 -2.17
CA SER A 168 -12.79 4.55 -1.56
C SER A 168 -13.62 5.82 -1.78
N PRO A 169 -14.67 5.80 -2.62
CA PRO A 169 -15.42 7.02 -2.97
C PRO A 169 -16.05 7.75 -1.78
N HIS A 170 -16.53 7.01 -0.80
CA HIS A 170 -17.21 7.55 0.39
C HIS A 170 -16.27 7.73 1.58
N TYR A 171 -14.96 7.87 1.33
CA TYR A 171 -13.98 8.08 2.37
C TYR A 171 -13.96 9.53 2.82
N ALA A 172 -14.23 9.76 4.11
CA ALA A 172 -14.22 11.09 4.72
C ALA A 172 -12.78 11.54 5.05
N LEU A 173 -12.36 12.64 4.43
CA LEU A 173 -11.02 13.23 4.62
C LEU A 173 -10.88 13.97 5.97
N VAL A 174 -11.98 14.50 6.52
CA VAL A 174 -12.01 15.27 7.77
C VAL A 174 -13.07 14.72 8.73
N ARG A 175 -12.75 14.65 10.02
CA ARG A 175 -13.56 13.92 11.02
C ARG A 175 -13.96 14.70 12.25
N THR A 176 -13.81 16.03 12.22
CA THR A 176 -14.06 16.93 13.36
C THR A 176 -15.53 17.05 13.76
N SER A 177 -16.46 16.75 12.86
CA SER A 177 -17.91 16.71 13.14
C SER A 177 -18.64 15.80 12.16
N ALA A 178 -19.89 15.44 12.46
CA ALA A 178 -20.73 14.68 11.53
C ALA A 178 -20.89 15.37 10.17
N GLN A 179 -21.08 16.69 10.17
CA GLN A 179 -21.20 17.48 8.94
C GLN A 179 -19.88 17.52 8.17
N ALA A 180 -18.75 17.75 8.86
CA ALA A 180 -17.43 17.75 8.24
C ALA A 180 -17.10 16.42 7.56
N ARG A 181 -17.55 15.28 8.12
CA ARG A 181 -17.38 13.96 7.48
C ARG A 181 -18.11 13.87 6.15
N LEU A 182 -19.38 14.25 6.11
CA LEU A 182 -20.20 14.22 4.90
C LEU A 182 -19.68 15.18 3.82
N ASP A 183 -19.28 16.39 4.23
CA ASP A 183 -18.76 17.42 3.32
C ASP A 183 -17.39 17.05 2.75
N SER A 184 -16.63 16.24 3.47
CA SER A 184 -15.27 15.82 3.11
C SER A 184 -15.16 14.41 2.54
N GLU A 185 -16.28 13.73 2.28
CA GLU A 185 -16.25 12.50 1.48
C GLU A 185 -15.65 12.80 0.10
N LEU A 186 -14.73 11.96 -0.36
CA LEU A 186 -14.08 12.15 -1.67
C LEU A 186 -15.11 12.35 -2.79
N TYR A 187 -16.18 11.55 -2.81
CA TYR A 187 -17.30 11.69 -3.73
C TYR A 187 -17.89 13.10 -3.69
N THR A 188 -18.24 13.61 -2.50
CA THR A 188 -18.82 14.95 -2.30
C THR A 188 -17.88 16.04 -2.79
N VAL A 189 -16.60 15.96 -2.41
CA VAL A 189 -15.58 16.94 -2.76
C VAL A 189 -15.38 17.04 -4.27
N LEU A 190 -15.25 15.89 -4.95
CA LEU A 190 -15.01 15.86 -6.40
C LEU A 190 -16.25 16.30 -7.18
N ARG A 191 -17.46 15.98 -6.71
CA ARG A 191 -18.71 16.46 -7.31
C ARG A 191 -18.85 17.98 -7.16
N ALA A 192 -18.51 18.53 -6.00
CA ALA A 192 -18.50 19.97 -5.78
C ALA A 192 -17.49 20.68 -6.70
N ALA A 193 -16.29 20.13 -6.87
CA ALA A 193 -15.29 20.66 -7.81
C ALA A 193 -15.81 20.61 -9.26
N ALA A 194 -16.35 19.46 -9.69
CA ALA A 194 -16.91 19.30 -11.03
C ALA A 194 -18.06 20.27 -11.32
N ALA A 195 -18.91 20.55 -10.33
CA ALA A 195 -19.99 21.53 -10.43
C ALA A 195 -19.49 22.97 -10.60
N ARG A 196 -18.30 23.30 -10.09
CA ARG A 196 -17.60 24.57 -10.35
C ARG A 196 -16.93 24.63 -11.74
N GLY A 197 -16.97 23.54 -12.51
CA GLY A 197 -16.37 23.45 -13.85
C GLY A 197 -14.98 22.81 -13.89
N VAL A 198 -14.46 22.34 -12.76
CA VAL A 198 -13.15 21.66 -12.67
C VAL A 198 -13.22 20.32 -13.40
N GLN A 199 -12.20 20.00 -14.21
CA GLN A 199 -12.05 18.68 -14.82
C GLN A 199 -11.30 17.74 -13.86
N VAL A 200 -11.95 16.67 -13.43
CA VAL A 200 -11.39 15.67 -12.53
C VAL A 200 -11.01 14.42 -13.32
N PHE A 201 -9.78 13.95 -13.13
CA PHE A 201 -9.23 12.77 -13.78
C PHE A 201 -8.70 11.80 -12.72
N VAL A 202 -9.29 10.62 -12.66
CA VAL A 202 -8.93 9.58 -11.70
C VAL A 202 -8.38 8.37 -12.44
N LEU A 203 -7.16 7.96 -12.11
CA LEU A 203 -6.51 6.76 -12.64
C LEU A 203 -6.24 5.77 -11.50
N VAL A 204 -7.13 4.79 -11.37
CA VAL A 204 -7.07 3.78 -10.30
C VAL A 204 -6.50 2.45 -10.81
N TYR A 205 -5.78 1.73 -9.96
CA TYR A 205 -5.37 0.36 -10.26
C TYR A 205 -6.59 -0.52 -10.54
N ARG A 206 -6.48 -1.39 -11.56
CA ARG A 206 -7.46 -2.46 -11.83
C ARG A 206 -6.95 -3.76 -11.23
N GLU A 207 -7.49 -4.11 -10.07
CA GLU A 207 -7.17 -5.31 -9.31
C GLU A 207 -7.68 -6.61 -9.94
N HIS A 208 -7.07 -7.71 -9.51
CA HIS A 208 -7.67 -9.05 -9.64
C HIS A 208 -8.70 -9.24 -8.52
N HIS A 209 -9.98 -9.07 -8.86
CA HIS A 209 -11.12 -9.12 -7.91
C HIS A 209 -11.27 -10.41 -7.09
N LEU A 210 -10.56 -11.49 -7.43
CA LEU A 210 -10.54 -12.73 -6.64
C LEU A 210 -9.47 -12.72 -5.53
N VAL A 211 -8.55 -11.75 -5.57
CA VAL A 211 -7.35 -11.70 -4.71
C VAL A 211 -7.35 -10.45 -3.82
N LEU A 212 -7.97 -9.35 -4.28
CA LEU A 212 -7.92 -8.07 -3.59
C LEU A 212 -9.33 -7.49 -3.40
N PRO A 213 -9.65 -6.92 -2.21
CA PRO A 213 -10.98 -6.42 -1.90
C PRO A 213 -11.26 -4.98 -2.39
N ASN A 214 -10.31 -4.36 -3.10
CA ASN A 214 -10.34 -2.91 -3.42
C ASN A 214 -11.60 -2.43 -4.17
N ASP A 215 -12.19 -3.28 -5.00
CA ASP A 215 -13.30 -2.98 -5.91
C ASP A 215 -13.14 -1.67 -6.69
N SER A 216 -12.12 -1.59 -7.56
CA SER A 216 -11.92 -0.40 -8.41
C SER A 216 -13.09 -0.17 -9.37
N LYS A 217 -13.91 -1.20 -9.63
CA LYS A 217 -15.09 -1.08 -10.47
C LYS A 217 -16.13 -0.21 -9.78
N PHE A 218 -16.43 -0.49 -8.50
CA PHE A 218 -17.27 0.37 -7.68
C PHE A 218 -16.73 1.79 -7.62
N ALA A 219 -15.43 1.97 -7.37
CA ALA A 219 -14.81 3.29 -7.33
C ALA A 219 -15.05 4.08 -8.63
N LYS A 220 -14.91 3.42 -9.78
CA LYS A 220 -15.21 4.01 -11.09
C LYS A 220 -16.70 4.33 -11.25
N GLU A 221 -17.59 3.40 -10.95
CA GLU A 221 -19.02 3.56 -11.18
C GLU A 221 -19.61 4.66 -10.28
N SER A 222 -19.11 4.79 -9.06
CA SER A 222 -19.54 5.83 -8.11
C SER A 222 -19.01 7.22 -8.47
N LEU A 223 -17.72 7.36 -8.84
CA LEU A 223 -17.12 8.67 -9.07
C LEU A 223 -17.40 9.25 -10.48
N GLN A 224 -17.56 8.39 -11.50
CA GLN A 224 -17.72 8.83 -12.88
C GLN A 224 -18.92 9.78 -13.03
N GLY A 225 -18.72 10.92 -13.70
CA GLY A 225 -19.78 11.91 -13.86
C GLY A 225 -19.46 12.99 -14.89
N ALA A 226 -20.29 14.03 -14.93
CA ALA A 226 -20.01 15.22 -15.74
C ALA A 226 -18.72 15.88 -15.21
N ASN A 227 -17.74 16.08 -16.08
CA ASN A 227 -16.39 16.56 -15.76
C ASN A 227 -15.54 15.64 -14.85
N ILE A 228 -16.01 14.45 -14.45
CA ILE A 228 -15.23 13.48 -13.67
C ILE A 228 -15.00 12.23 -14.50
N HIS A 229 -13.74 11.98 -14.86
CA HIS A 229 -13.32 10.89 -15.75
C HIS A 229 -12.53 9.85 -14.97
N VAL A 230 -12.97 8.60 -14.97
CA VAL A 230 -12.30 7.53 -14.22
C VAL A 230 -11.82 6.41 -15.14
N LEU A 231 -10.51 6.18 -15.12
CA LEU A 231 -9.85 5.09 -15.82
C LEU A 231 -9.28 4.07 -14.83
N ARG A 232 -9.35 2.81 -15.24
CA ARG A 232 -8.74 1.66 -14.54
C ARG A 232 -7.70 1.00 -15.44
N HIS A 233 -6.54 0.62 -14.94
CA HIS A 233 -5.49 -0.07 -15.69
C HIS A 233 -4.70 -0.99 -14.73
N PRO A 234 -4.18 -2.16 -15.17
CA PRO A 234 -4.12 -2.71 -16.54
C PRO A 234 -5.40 -3.42 -17.02
N ASP A 235 -5.59 -3.49 -18.34
CA ASP A 235 -6.58 -4.39 -18.94
C ASP A 235 -5.91 -5.76 -19.18
N PHE A 236 -6.34 -6.79 -18.44
CA PHE A 236 -5.81 -8.15 -18.54
C PHE A 236 -6.31 -8.84 -19.83
N VAL A 237 -5.60 -8.72 -20.94
CA VAL A 237 -6.09 -9.22 -22.25
C VAL A 237 -5.39 -10.50 -22.72
N VAL A 238 -4.15 -10.83 -22.32
CA VAL A 238 -3.45 -12.01 -22.88
C VAL A 238 -2.54 -12.78 -21.89
N LEU A 239 -1.91 -12.11 -20.91
CA LEU A 239 -1.04 -12.77 -19.91
C LEU A 239 -1.41 -12.31 -18.50
N PRO A 240 -1.24 -13.16 -17.46
CA PRO A 240 -1.43 -12.73 -16.08
C PRO A 240 -0.39 -11.67 -15.73
N GLN A 241 -0.82 -10.42 -15.66
CA GLN A 241 -0.06 -9.31 -15.11
C GLN A 241 -0.23 -9.32 -13.59
N PHE A 242 0.85 -9.52 -12.84
CA PHE A 242 0.85 -9.56 -11.36
C PHE A 242 1.17 -8.21 -10.71
N TRP A 243 1.63 -7.25 -11.52
CA TRP A 243 2.06 -5.93 -11.05
C TRP A 243 0.89 -4.96 -10.94
N SER A 244 1.05 -3.98 -10.06
CA SER A 244 0.05 -2.97 -9.75
C SER A 244 0.48 -1.56 -10.13
N HIS A 245 -0.47 -0.64 -10.10
CA HIS A 245 -0.18 0.79 -10.05
C HIS A 245 -0.23 1.20 -8.59
N HIS A 246 0.91 1.56 -8.04
CA HIS A 246 1.08 1.69 -6.59
C HIS A 246 1.37 3.14 -6.16
N GLU A 247 1.51 4.07 -7.10
CA GLU A 247 1.62 5.50 -6.82
C GLU A 247 0.33 6.12 -6.27
N LYS A 248 0.48 6.95 -5.23
CA LYS A 248 -0.60 7.75 -4.66
C LYS A 248 -0.30 9.22 -4.93
N ILE A 249 -1.11 9.84 -5.78
CA ILE A 249 -0.93 11.22 -6.25
C ILE A 249 -2.26 11.93 -6.15
N VAL A 250 -2.26 13.13 -5.56
CA VAL A 250 -3.31 14.13 -5.80
C VAL A 250 -2.66 15.39 -6.32
N CYS A 251 -3.01 15.84 -7.52
CA CYS A 251 -2.46 17.07 -8.10
C CYS A 251 -3.59 18.03 -8.48
N ILE A 252 -3.53 19.24 -7.96
CA ILE A 252 -4.51 20.31 -8.17
C ILE A 252 -3.90 21.37 -9.09
N ASP A 253 -4.60 21.65 -10.18
CA ASP A 253 -4.30 22.68 -11.17
C ASP A 253 -2.89 22.62 -11.79
N GLN A 254 -2.18 21.49 -11.63
CA GLN A 254 -0.76 21.32 -11.93
C GLN A 254 0.14 22.30 -11.14
N THR A 255 -0.33 22.84 -10.03
CA THR A 255 0.39 23.83 -9.20
C THR A 255 0.71 23.31 -7.80
N VAL A 256 -0.13 22.43 -7.27
CA VAL A 256 0.06 21.75 -5.98
C VAL A 256 -0.06 20.25 -6.20
N ALA A 257 0.80 19.46 -5.58
CA ALA A 257 0.75 18.00 -5.63
C ALA A 257 0.97 17.39 -4.25
N PHE A 258 0.38 16.22 -4.03
CA PHE A 258 0.55 15.38 -2.86
C PHE A 258 1.13 14.04 -3.33
N VAL A 259 2.24 13.61 -2.71
CA VAL A 259 2.91 12.33 -2.99
C VAL A 259 3.32 11.65 -1.67
N GLY A 260 3.12 10.35 -1.55
CA GLY A 260 3.50 9.58 -0.36
C GLY A 260 2.94 8.17 -0.33
N GLY A 261 2.81 7.60 0.87
CA GLY A 261 2.30 6.24 1.08
C GLY A 261 0.78 6.12 1.20
N LEU A 262 0.07 7.22 1.49
CA LEU A 262 -1.38 7.20 1.77
C LEU A 262 -2.25 7.16 0.50
N ASP A 263 -3.04 6.10 0.36
CA ASP A 263 -4.20 6.04 -0.54
C ASP A 263 -5.40 6.76 0.12
N ILE A 264 -6.32 7.33 -0.69
CA ILE A 264 -7.62 7.81 -0.19
C ILE A 264 -8.55 6.60 -0.03
N ALA A 265 -8.31 5.80 1.01
CA ALA A 265 -8.94 4.50 1.21
C ALA A 265 -9.10 4.14 2.69
N LEU A 266 -9.95 3.15 2.96
CA LEU A 266 -10.22 2.64 4.31
C LEU A 266 -8.94 2.24 5.06
N GLY A 267 -8.93 2.46 6.37
CA GLY A 267 -7.85 2.10 7.29
C GLY A 267 -6.67 3.07 7.33
N ARG A 268 -6.61 4.07 6.42
CA ARG A 268 -5.46 5.00 6.30
C ARG A 268 -5.53 6.22 7.21
N PHE A 269 -6.69 6.51 7.81
CA PHE A 269 -6.81 7.67 8.69
C PHE A 269 -6.24 7.28 10.04
N ASP A 270 -5.28 8.05 10.51
CA ASP A 270 -4.78 7.95 11.87
C ASP A 270 -4.23 9.30 12.30
N ALA A 271 -3.99 9.44 13.60
CA ALA A 271 -3.30 10.58 14.18
C ALA A 271 -2.08 10.07 14.97
N PRO A 272 -1.11 10.93 15.32
CA PRO A 272 0.11 10.52 16.03
C PRO A 272 -0.10 9.79 17.36
N ALA A 273 -1.31 9.91 17.93
CA ALA A 273 -1.71 9.18 19.14
C ALA A 273 -1.90 7.67 18.91
N HIS A 274 -2.16 7.25 17.66
CA HIS A 274 -2.35 5.86 17.24
C HIS A 274 -3.30 5.06 18.14
N LEU A 275 -4.49 5.62 18.40
CA LEU A 275 -5.45 5.02 19.32
C LEU A 275 -5.91 3.63 18.83
N LEU A 276 -5.95 2.68 19.76
CA LEU A 276 -6.43 1.31 19.52
C LEU A 276 -7.95 1.18 19.63
N THR A 277 -8.61 2.09 20.33
CA THR A 277 -10.04 1.97 20.71
C THR A 277 -10.84 3.17 20.23
N ASP A 278 -12.12 2.94 19.92
CA ASP A 278 -13.03 3.95 19.39
C ASP A 278 -14.50 3.64 19.75
N ILE A 279 -14.74 3.47 21.05
CA ILE A 279 -16.05 3.08 21.63
C ILE A 279 -16.95 4.29 21.97
N GLY A 280 -16.52 5.50 21.64
CA GLY A 280 -17.27 6.73 21.94
C GLY A 280 -18.56 6.86 21.15
N ALA A 281 -19.48 7.72 21.62
CA ALA A 281 -20.75 8.00 20.95
C ALA A 281 -20.59 8.60 19.54
N MET A 282 -19.44 9.23 19.26
CA MET A 282 -19.07 9.81 17.97
C MET A 282 -17.75 9.20 17.50
N PRO A 283 -17.76 7.94 17.01
CA PRO A 283 -16.55 7.24 16.67
C PRO A 283 -15.77 7.96 15.56
N THR A 284 -14.44 7.98 15.68
CA THR A 284 -13.53 8.53 14.67
C THR A 284 -13.47 7.64 13.44
N TRP A 285 -13.43 6.32 13.61
CA TRP A 285 -13.40 5.33 12.53
C TRP A 285 -14.75 4.64 12.43
N THR A 286 -15.52 4.96 11.40
CA THR A 286 -16.88 4.42 11.21
C THR A 286 -16.89 3.19 10.30
N GLY A 287 -17.75 2.21 10.60
CA GLY A 287 -17.91 1.02 9.77
C GLY A 287 -16.62 0.22 9.61
N GLN A 288 -16.27 -0.10 8.36
CA GLN A 288 -15.06 -0.86 8.02
C GLN A 288 -13.77 -0.06 8.19
N ASP A 289 -13.84 1.26 8.34
CA ASP A 289 -12.65 2.06 8.57
C ASP A 289 -12.04 1.83 9.96
N TYR A 290 -12.82 1.27 10.90
CA TYR A 290 -12.30 0.61 12.09
C TYR A 290 -11.89 -0.82 11.70
N SER A 291 -10.61 -1.00 11.38
CA SER A 291 -10.09 -2.23 10.78
C SER A 291 -8.87 -2.78 11.52
N ASN A 292 -8.74 -4.10 11.49
CA ASN A 292 -7.50 -4.79 11.80
C ASN A 292 -7.25 -5.88 10.72
N PRO A 293 -6.56 -5.55 9.63
CA PRO A 293 -6.35 -6.49 8.52
C PRO A 293 -5.44 -7.69 8.84
N ARG A 294 -4.81 -7.75 10.03
CA ARG A 294 -4.15 -8.98 10.52
C ARG A 294 -5.16 -10.03 10.97
N LEU A 295 -6.30 -9.56 11.49
CA LEU A 295 -7.39 -10.41 11.98
C LEU A 295 -8.42 -10.68 10.89
N LYS A 296 -8.77 -9.65 10.11
CA LYS A 296 -9.76 -9.75 9.05
C LYS A 296 -9.55 -8.66 8.00
N ASP A 297 -9.33 -9.06 6.75
CA ASP A 297 -9.23 -8.14 5.62
C ASP A 297 -10.59 -7.53 5.28
N PHE A 298 -10.57 -6.42 4.54
CA PHE A 298 -11.77 -5.72 4.09
C PHE A 298 -12.65 -6.63 3.22
N VAL A 299 -13.97 -6.51 3.38
CA VAL A 299 -14.94 -7.30 2.63
C VAL A 299 -16.08 -6.42 2.17
N ASP A 300 -16.64 -6.68 0.98
CA ASP A 300 -17.81 -5.95 0.47
C ASP A 300 -17.70 -4.42 0.64
N VAL A 301 -16.62 -3.84 0.13
CA VAL A 301 -16.24 -2.43 0.32
C VAL A 301 -17.21 -1.43 -0.31
N GLN A 302 -18.33 -1.90 -0.87
CA GLN A 302 -19.46 -1.06 -1.28
C GLN A 302 -20.28 -0.63 -0.05
N HIS A 303 -20.28 -1.45 1.01
CA HIS A 303 -20.98 -1.21 2.27
C HIS A 303 -20.00 -0.78 3.37
N ILE A 304 -19.27 0.32 3.13
CA ILE A 304 -18.19 0.78 4.01
C ILE A 304 -18.63 1.11 5.44
N HIS A 305 -19.92 1.40 5.66
CA HIS A 305 -20.46 1.77 6.96
C HIS A 305 -20.79 0.55 7.84
N GLU A 306 -20.79 -0.65 7.28
CA GLU A 306 -20.97 -1.88 8.04
C GLU A 306 -19.70 -2.19 8.84
N PRO A 307 -19.81 -2.65 10.10
CA PRO A 307 -18.64 -2.96 10.90
C PRO A 307 -17.92 -4.20 10.34
N LEU A 308 -16.59 -4.10 10.22
CA LEU A 308 -15.76 -5.23 9.79
C LEU A 308 -15.48 -6.21 10.94
N ILE A 309 -15.19 -5.65 12.11
CA ILE A 309 -14.85 -6.28 13.38
C ILE A 309 -15.63 -5.62 14.52
N ASP A 310 -15.80 -6.31 15.64
CA ASP A 310 -16.46 -5.76 16.83
C ASP A 310 -15.52 -4.83 17.61
N ARG A 311 -15.78 -3.52 17.54
CA ARG A 311 -14.99 -2.49 18.23
C ARG A 311 -15.02 -2.55 19.75
N ALA A 312 -15.99 -3.26 20.33
CA ALA A 312 -16.07 -3.44 21.78
C ALA A 312 -15.06 -4.48 22.29
N THR A 313 -14.59 -5.38 21.43
CA THR A 313 -13.76 -6.53 21.83
C THR A 313 -12.43 -6.57 21.11
N VAL A 314 -12.34 -5.99 19.90
CA VAL A 314 -11.15 -6.04 19.06
C VAL A 314 -10.57 -4.63 18.87
N PRO A 315 -9.29 -4.40 19.22
CA PRO A 315 -8.62 -3.14 18.89
C PRO A 315 -8.41 -3.02 17.38
N ARG A 316 -8.53 -1.80 16.84
CA ARG A 316 -8.07 -1.54 15.47
C ARG A 316 -6.55 -1.63 15.42
N MET A 317 -6.01 -1.88 14.22
CA MET A 317 -4.57 -1.75 13.98
C MET A 317 -4.25 -0.32 13.55
N PRO A 318 -3.41 0.42 14.29
CA PRO A 318 -2.95 1.74 13.86
C PRO A 318 -2.18 1.74 12.55
N TRP A 319 -2.19 2.89 11.88
CA TRP A 319 -1.60 3.10 10.56
C TRP A 319 -0.70 4.34 10.59
N HIS A 320 0.60 4.11 10.58
CA HIS A 320 1.62 5.16 10.51
C HIS A 320 2.09 5.33 9.07
N ASP A 321 2.11 6.54 8.55
CA ASP A 321 2.51 6.81 7.17
C ASP A 321 2.99 8.26 6.95
N ILE A 322 3.70 8.47 5.84
CA ILE A 322 4.28 9.76 5.45
C ILE A 322 3.80 10.18 4.07
N HIS A 323 3.45 11.46 3.97
CA HIS A 323 3.11 12.14 2.73
C HIS A 323 3.85 13.48 2.63
N CYS A 324 3.89 14.06 1.45
CA CYS A 324 4.37 15.43 1.29
C CYS A 324 3.45 16.23 0.36
N ARG A 325 3.24 17.51 0.71
CA ARG A 325 2.67 18.53 -0.17
C ARG A 325 3.80 19.24 -0.89
N LEU A 326 3.65 19.44 -2.19
CA LEU A 326 4.67 19.99 -3.07
C LEU A 326 4.06 21.08 -3.94
N GLU A 327 4.69 22.26 -3.96
CA GLU A 327 4.25 23.42 -4.72
C GLU A 327 5.35 23.98 -5.60
N GLY A 328 4.96 24.64 -6.69
CA GLY A 328 5.88 25.23 -7.65
C GLY A 328 6.26 24.28 -8.79
N PRO A 329 7.40 24.50 -9.48
CA PRO A 329 7.78 23.74 -10.67
C PRO A 329 7.74 22.22 -10.50
N ILE A 330 8.03 21.71 -9.30
CA ILE A 330 7.96 20.28 -8.99
C ILE A 330 6.56 19.67 -9.22
N ALA A 331 5.48 20.44 -9.00
CA ALA A 331 4.12 19.98 -9.25
C ALA A 331 3.85 19.75 -10.75
N LEU A 332 4.56 20.43 -11.66
CA LEU A 332 4.47 20.16 -13.09
C LEU A 332 5.06 18.79 -13.45
N ASP A 333 6.13 18.38 -12.78
CA ASP A 333 6.77 17.08 -13.03
C ASP A 333 5.88 15.92 -12.56
N ILE A 334 5.21 16.09 -11.42
CA ILE A 334 4.21 15.14 -10.90
C ILE A 334 2.97 15.11 -11.80
N ALA A 335 2.45 16.27 -12.19
CA ALA A 335 1.37 16.35 -13.18
C ALA A 335 1.77 15.70 -14.51
N ARG A 336 3.01 15.89 -14.98
CA ARG A 336 3.53 15.27 -16.19
C ARG A 336 3.56 13.74 -16.08
N HIS A 337 3.97 13.19 -14.93
CA HIS A 337 3.90 11.75 -14.68
C HIS A 337 2.45 11.24 -14.83
N PHE A 338 1.49 11.90 -14.18
CA PHE A 338 0.07 11.57 -14.29
C PHE A 338 -0.42 11.62 -15.74
N ILE A 339 -0.18 12.75 -16.42
CA ILE A 339 -0.62 12.99 -17.80
C ILE A 339 -0.04 11.95 -18.76
N HIS A 340 1.22 11.55 -18.55
CA HIS A 340 1.85 10.48 -19.31
C HIS A 340 1.04 9.19 -19.19
N ARG A 341 0.82 8.71 -17.96
CA ARG A 341 0.08 7.47 -17.71
C ARG A 341 -1.37 7.55 -18.17
N TRP A 342 -2.02 8.69 -17.97
CA TRP A 342 -3.38 8.95 -18.45
C TRP A 342 -3.45 8.81 -19.97
N ASN A 343 -2.61 9.54 -20.70
CA ASN A 343 -2.61 9.53 -22.16
C ASN A 343 -2.26 8.15 -22.72
N PHE A 344 -1.31 7.45 -22.10
CA PHE A 344 -0.98 6.06 -22.42
C PHE A 344 -2.18 5.12 -22.25
N THR A 345 -2.90 5.23 -21.13
CA THR A 345 -4.07 4.40 -20.83
C THR A 345 -5.23 4.68 -21.78
N VAL A 346 -5.48 5.97 -22.06
CA VAL A 346 -6.42 6.46 -23.07
C VAL A 346 -6.11 5.78 -24.40
N GLN A 347 -4.88 5.89 -24.91
CA GLN A 347 -4.45 5.30 -26.19
C GLN A 347 -4.66 3.78 -26.26
N LYS A 348 -4.18 3.02 -25.26
CA LYS A 348 -4.32 1.55 -25.22
C LYS A 348 -5.78 1.10 -25.36
N LYS A 349 -6.71 1.80 -24.71
CA LYS A 349 -8.14 1.44 -24.75
C LYS A 349 -8.80 1.68 -26.10
N TYR A 350 -8.26 2.55 -26.97
CA TYR A 350 -8.76 2.71 -28.33
C TYR A 350 -8.29 1.63 -29.29
N THR A 351 -7.08 1.10 -29.10
CA THR A 351 -6.46 0.15 -30.04
C THR A 351 -7.10 -1.25 -29.97
N VAL A 352 -7.74 -1.63 -28.86
CA VAL A 352 -8.28 -2.99 -28.63
C VAL A 352 -9.62 -3.27 -29.34
N LEU A 353 -10.23 -2.31 -30.05
CA LEU A 353 -11.54 -2.50 -30.70
C LEU A 353 -11.46 -2.46 -32.24
N VAL A 354 -11.13 -3.59 -32.85
CA VAL A 354 -11.26 -3.86 -34.31
C VAL A 354 -12.72 -4.08 -34.71
N ASN A 355 -13.64 -3.21 -34.30
CA ASN A 355 -15.03 -3.22 -34.75
C ASN A 355 -15.47 -1.82 -35.21
N ARG A 356 -15.20 -1.54 -36.50
CA ARG A 356 -15.50 -0.29 -37.22
C ARG A 356 -16.97 0.16 -37.11
N THR A 357 -17.93 -0.77 -36.99
CA THR A 357 -19.36 -0.43 -36.88
C THR A 357 -19.74 0.24 -35.54
N ARG A 358 -18.93 0.09 -34.48
CA ARG A 358 -19.13 0.79 -33.20
C ARG A 358 -18.34 2.11 -33.07
N GLN A 359 -17.34 2.36 -33.92
CA GLN A 359 -16.48 3.56 -33.83
C GLN A 359 -17.24 4.88 -34.07
N ARG A 360 -18.31 4.88 -34.87
CA ARG A 360 -19.08 6.09 -35.16
C ARG A 360 -19.99 6.54 -34.00
N ARG A 361 -20.25 5.67 -33.03
CA ARG A 361 -21.08 5.94 -31.82
C ARG A 361 -20.29 6.01 -30.51
N ARG A 362 -18.99 5.65 -30.51
CA ARG A 362 -18.09 5.69 -29.33
C ARG A 362 -16.82 6.50 -29.62
N ARG A 363 -16.94 7.69 -30.20
CA ARG A 363 -15.89 8.71 -30.00
C ARG A 363 -15.82 8.95 -28.49
N SER A 364 -14.66 8.79 -27.89
CA SER A 364 -14.58 8.91 -26.43
C SER A 364 -14.92 10.31 -25.97
N GLU A 365 -15.79 10.35 -24.98
CA GLU A 365 -16.01 11.53 -24.14
C GLU A 365 -14.78 11.84 -23.26
N ILE A 366 -13.83 10.91 -23.15
CA ILE A 366 -12.63 11.04 -22.30
C ILE A 366 -11.48 11.67 -23.11
N PRO A 367 -11.03 12.90 -22.76
CA PRO A 367 -9.98 13.61 -23.50
C PRO A 367 -8.57 13.18 -23.10
N ALA A 368 -7.61 13.39 -24.01
CA ALA A 368 -6.19 13.42 -23.65
C ALA A 368 -5.88 14.72 -22.89
N ILE A 369 -4.82 14.73 -22.10
CA ILE A 369 -4.44 15.87 -21.24
C ILE A 369 -3.11 16.46 -21.71
N LEU A 370 -2.99 17.79 -21.59
CA LEU A 370 -1.75 18.53 -21.87
C LEU A 370 -1.05 18.95 -20.57
N PRO A 371 0.29 18.85 -20.51
CA PRO A 371 1.05 19.44 -19.43
C PRO A 371 1.06 20.97 -19.58
N TYR A 372 0.99 21.67 -18.45
CA TYR A 372 1.33 23.09 -18.38
C TYR A 372 2.84 23.27 -18.47
N THR A 373 3.26 24.44 -18.95
CA THR A 373 4.69 24.79 -19.12
C THR A 373 5.15 25.88 -18.17
N HIS A 374 4.21 26.54 -17.48
CA HIS A 374 4.50 27.63 -16.57
C HIS A 374 3.67 27.47 -15.30
N GLN A 375 4.31 27.67 -14.16
CA GLN A 375 3.63 27.91 -12.89
C GLN A 375 3.17 29.37 -12.83
N PRO A 376 2.01 29.67 -12.20
CA PRO A 376 1.72 31.03 -11.79
C PRO A 376 2.78 31.53 -10.79
N ARG A 377 2.96 32.85 -10.69
CA ARG A 377 3.82 33.43 -9.64
C ARG A 377 3.31 33.00 -8.27
N THR A 378 4.17 32.33 -7.52
CA THR A 378 3.88 31.86 -6.17
C THR A 378 3.87 33.04 -5.20
N THR A 379 2.76 33.25 -4.49
CA THR A 379 2.75 33.97 -3.21
C THR A 379 2.94 32.91 -2.12
N SER A 380 3.98 33.02 -1.31
CA SER A 380 4.30 32.07 -0.23
C SER A 380 3.33 32.23 0.96
N GLU A 381 2.03 32.08 0.71
CA GLU A 381 0.98 32.20 1.72
C GLU A 381 0.63 30.84 2.36
N GLY A 382 1.10 29.72 1.77
CA GLY A 382 0.97 28.37 2.33
C GLY A 382 2.22 27.93 3.09
N GLY A 383 2.07 27.42 4.32
CA GLY A 383 3.19 26.94 5.13
C GLY A 383 3.99 25.79 4.47
N GLY A 384 5.26 25.64 4.81
CA GLY A 384 6.20 24.67 4.21
C GLY A 384 7.60 25.25 4.11
N ASP A 385 8.58 24.42 3.74
CA ASP A 385 9.98 24.80 3.59
C ASP A 385 10.36 24.95 2.11
N VAL A 386 11.25 25.91 1.83
CA VAL A 386 11.79 26.14 0.49
C VAL A 386 12.88 25.10 0.22
N VAL A 387 12.76 24.32 -0.85
CA VAL A 387 13.57 23.11 -1.05
C VAL A 387 13.93 22.87 -2.51
N HIS A 388 15.08 22.26 -2.77
CA HIS A 388 15.37 21.64 -4.05
C HIS A 388 14.61 20.31 -4.13
N CYS A 389 14.02 19.98 -5.29
CA CYS A 389 13.24 18.74 -5.43
C CYS A 389 13.46 18.08 -6.79
N GLN A 390 13.48 16.76 -6.82
CA GLN A 390 13.48 15.99 -8.06
C GLN A 390 12.47 14.85 -7.99
N VAL A 391 11.59 14.74 -8.99
CA VAL A 391 10.72 13.56 -9.12
C VAL A 391 11.55 12.39 -9.62
N VAL A 392 11.37 11.23 -9.01
CA VAL A 392 11.89 9.94 -9.45
C VAL A 392 10.74 8.93 -9.52
N ARG A 393 10.86 7.90 -10.37
CA ARG A 393 9.79 6.91 -10.58
C ARG A 393 10.29 5.53 -10.96
N SER A 394 9.40 4.56 -10.77
CA SER A 394 9.48 3.22 -11.35
C SER A 394 8.40 3.12 -12.43
N LEU A 395 8.79 2.97 -13.70
CA LEU A 395 7.86 2.93 -14.82
C LEU A 395 8.44 2.15 -16.00
N SER A 396 7.62 1.42 -16.75
CA SER A 396 8.09 0.54 -17.82
C SER A 396 7.10 0.45 -18.99
N PRO A 397 7.37 -0.38 -20.03
CA PRO A 397 6.51 -0.46 -21.19
C PRO A 397 5.06 -0.85 -20.87
N TRP A 398 4.84 -1.67 -19.84
CA TRP A 398 3.49 -2.13 -19.50
C TRP A 398 2.67 -1.02 -18.82
N SER A 399 3.30 -0.26 -17.92
CA SER A 399 2.65 0.70 -17.01
C SER A 399 2.56 2.12 -17.56
N GLY A 400 3.51 2.53 -18.41
CA GLY A 400 3.53 3.87 -18.99
C GLY A 400 4.01 3.95 -20.44
N GLY A 401 4.44 2.85 -21.06
CA GLY A 401 4.90 2.89 -22.45
C GLY A 401 6.29 3.51 -22.64
N VAL A 402 7.12 3.47 -21.60
CA VAL A 402 8.50 3.99 -21.60
C VAL A 402 9.49 2.84 -21.59
N LYS A 403 10.78 3.11 -21.91
CA LYS A 403 11.82 2.17 -21.49
C LYS A 403 11.85 2.13 -19.96
N THR A 404 12.14 0.96 -19.39
CA THR A 404 12.17 0.77 -17.94
C THR A 404 13.03 1.83 -17.26
N GLU A 405 12.40 2.63 -16.42
CA GLU A 405 13.00 3.62 -15.55
C GLU A 405 12.93 3.10 -14.11
N LYS A 406 14.07 3.18 -13.42
CA LYS A 406 14.25 2.73 -12.03
C LYS A 406 14.94 3.83 -11.21
N SER A 407 14.56 5.08 -11.47
CA SER A 407 15.24 6.26 -10.90
C SER A 407 15.05 6.36 -9.38
N ILE A 408 14.00 5.75 -8.82
CA ILE A 408 13.83 5.62 -7.36
C ILE A 408 14.98 4.80 -6.77
N GLN A 409 15.25 3.61 -7.30
CA GLN A 409 16.33 2.76 -6.80
C GLN A 409 17.68 3.47 -6.86
N GLN A 410 17.94 4.14 -7.99
CA GLN A 410 19.17 4.90 -8.17
C GLN A 410 19.27 6.05 -7.16
N ALA A 411 18.17 6.78 -6.89
CA ALA A 411 18.15 7.83 -5.89
C ALA A 411 18.43 7.31 -4.46
N TYR A 412 17.84 6.17 -4.07
CA TYR A 412 18.19 5.52 -2.81
C TYR A 412 19.68 5.22 -2.73
N MET A 413 20.23 4.55 -3.75
CA MET A 413 21.66 4.16 -3.77
C MET A 413 22.60 5.37 -3.75
N ASP A 414 22.33 6.38 -4.57
CA ASP A 414 23.15 7.60 -4.65
C ASP A 414 23.13 8.36 -3.31
N THR A 415 21.97 8.48 -2.68
CA THR A 415 21.82 9.19 -1.40
C THR A 415 22.49 8.42 -0.26
N ILE A 416 22.35 7.08 -0.21
CA ILE A 416 23.05 6.23 0.77
C ILE A 416 24.57 6.34 0.61
N ALA A 417 25.06 6.32 -0.63
CA ALA A 417 26.49 6.44 -0.91
C ALA A 417 27.05 7.81 -0.49
N ALA A 418 26.23 8.87 -0.56
CA ALA A 418 26.61 10.23 -0.18
C ALA A 418 26.48 10.53 1.33
N ALA A 419 25.81 9.66 2.10
CA ALA A 419 25.57 9.85 3.53
C ALA A 419 26.87 9.99 4.31
N LYS A 420 26.89 10.78 5.38
CA LYS A 420 28.08 11.04 6.20
C LYS A 420 27.94 10.61 7.64
N HIS A 421 26.76 10.76 8.23
CA HIS A 421 26.55 10.63 9.66
C HIS A 421 25.40 9.70 10.02
N PHE A 422 24.24 9.88 9.37
CA PHE A 422 23.00 9.25 9.81
C PHE A 422 22.07 8.92 8.66
N ILE A 423 21.49 7.73 8.70
CA ILE A 423 20.40 7.33 7.82
C ILE A 423 19.23 6.86 8.69
N TYR A 424 18.06 7.47 8.50
CA TYR A 424 16.80 7.06 9.11
C TYR A 424 15.85 6.57 8.03
N ILE A 425 15.33 5.35 8.17
CA ILE A 425 14.44 4.71 7.19
C ILE A 425 13.18 4.25 7.90
N GLU A 426 12.03 4.68 7.40
CA GLU A 426 10.74 4.03 7.68
C GLU A 426 10.26 3.34 6.41
N ASN A 427 10.08 2.01 6.44
CA ASN A 427 9.59 1.30 5.27
C ASN A 427 8.71 0.10 5.63
N GLN A 428 7.62 -0.05 4.89
CA GLN A 428 6.71 -1.20 5.01
C GLN A 428 7.39 -2.54 4.75
N PHE A 429 8.39 -2.58 3.85
CA PHE A 429 9.14 -3.79 3.53
C PHE A 429 10.63 -3.51 3.45
N PHE A 430 11.43 -4.53 3.76
CA PHE A 430 12.87 -4.51 3.50
C PHE A 430 13.36 -5.84 2.93
N VAL A 431 13.30 -5.95 1.60
CA VAL A 431 13.73 -7.10 0.79
C VAL A 431 14.73 -6.63 -0.25
N SER A 432 16.00 -6.96 -0.07
CA SER A 432 17.08 -6.49 -0.94
C SER A 432 18.20 -7.54 -1.03
N GLY A 433 19.01 -7.47 -2.08
CA GLY A 433 20.07 -8.44 -2.34
C GLY A 433 21.44 -7.80 -2.52
N PHE A 434 22.48 -8.60 -2.31
CA PHE A 434 23.86 -8.25 -2.69
C PHE A 434 24.16 -8.67 -4.12
N ASP A 435 25.30 -8.23 -4.67
CA ASP A 435 25.77 -8.73 -5.94
C ASP A 435 25.81 -10.28 -5.99
N LEU A 436 25.56 -10.83 -7.17
CA LEU A 436 25.37 -12.26 -7.46
C LEU A 436 24.13 -12.92 -6.83
N ASP A 437 23.29 -12.20 -6.08
CA ASP A 437 21.98 -12.72 -5.69
C ASP A 437 21.07 -12.84 -6.93
N ALA A 438 20.71 -14.09 -7.27
CA ALA A 438 19.85 -14.42 -8.40
C ALA A 438 18.35 -14.37 -8.05
N SER A 439 17.99 -14.19 -6.79
CA SER A 439 16.60 -14.17 -6.31
C SER A 439 16.06 -12.76 -6.10
N VAL A 440 16.90 -11.83 -5.67
CA VAL A 440 16.54 -10.42 -5.43
C VAL A 440 17.47 -9.52 -6.24
N ALA A 441 16.90 -8.61 -7.04
CA ALA A 441 17.63 -7.84 -8.04
C ALA A 441 18.05 -6.45 -7.58
N ASN A 442 17.31 -5.82 -6.68
CA ASN A 442 17.65 -4.49 -6.17
C ASN A 442 18.90 -4.53 -5.27
N ARG A 443 19.65 -3.42 -5.22
CA ARG A 443 20.96 -3.33 -4.56
C ARG A 443 21.03 -2.30 -3.43
N VAL A 444 19.89 -2.01 -2.79
CA VAL A 444 19.82 -1.05 -1.68
C VAL A 444 20.60 -1.54 -0.45
N VAL A 445 20.46 -2.81 -0.06
CA VAL A 445 21.22 -3.37 1.08
C VAL A 445 22.73 -3.40 0.82
N GLU A 446 23.12 -3.56 -0.44
CA GLU A 446 24.53 -3.48 -0.84
C GLU A 446 25.09 -2.07 -0.68
N ALA A 447 24.34 -1.04 -1.09
CA ALA A 447 24.73 0.35 -0.87
C ALA A 447 24.85 0.67 0.64
N LEU A 448 23.91 0.19 1.47
CA LEU A 448 23.95 0.37 2.92
C LEU A 448 25.19 -0.28 3.54
N TYR A 449 25.45 -1.54 3.20
CA TYR A 449 26.63 -2.25 3.68
C TYR A 449 27.92 -1.55 3.24
N ALA A 450 28.02 -1.15 1.97
CA ALA A 450 29.19 -0.45 1.44
C ALA A 450 29.46 0.85 2.21
N ARG A 451 28.41 1.63 2.51
CA ARG A 451 28.54 2.86 3.30
C ARG A 451 28.96 2.58 4.74
N ILE A 452 28.37 1.58 5.40
CA ILE A 452 28.76 1.16 6.77
C ILE A 452 30.22 0.69 6.79
N ALA A 453 30.63 -0.12 5.81
CA ALA A 453 31.99 -0.64 5.71
C ALA A 453 33.01 0.50 5.53
N ASP A 454 32.68 1.52 4.73
CA ASP A 454 33.50 2.71 4.56
C ASP A 454 33.61 3.53 5.86
N ALA A 455 32.50 3.76 6.58
CA ALA A 455 32.53 4.43 7.89
C ALA A 455 33.42 3.66 8.89
N HIS A 456 33.27 2.34 8.95
CA HIS A 456 34.08 1.49 9.80
C HIS A 456 35.56 1.57 9.45
N ALA A 457 35.92 1.48 8.16
CA ALA A 457 37.31 1.59 7.72
C ALA A 457 37.94 2.94 8.11
N LYS A 458 37.15 4.02 8.13
CA LYS A 458 37.56 5.37 8.52
C LYS A 458 37.44 5.66 10.03
N GLN A 459 36.90 4.71 10.81
CA GLN A 459 36.60 4.89 12.23
C GLN A 459 35.67 6.09 12.49
N GLU A 460 34.69 6.30 11.60
CA GLU A 460 33.69 7.35 11.71
C GLU A 460 32.45 6.85 12.47
N THR A 461 31.87 7.70 13.32
CA THR A 461 30.55 7.45 13.89
C THR A 461 29.49 7.58 12.79
N PHE A 462 28.85 6.45 12.47
CA PHE A 462 27.79 6.38 11.47
C PHE A 462 26.68 5.45 11.96
N ARG A 463 25.42 5.90 11.92
CA ARG A 463 24.27 5.08 12.35
C ARG A 463 23.21 4.97 11.25
N VAL A 464 22.58 3.80 11.19
CA VAL A 464 21.43 3.50 10.36
C VAL A 464 20.30 3.01 11.25
N MET A 465 19.18 3.72 11.25
CA MET A 465 18.00 3.39 12.04
C MET A 465 16.87 2.97 11.10
N PHE A 466 16.39 1.74 11.26
CA PHE A 466 15.25 1.20 10.53
C PHE A 466 14.02 1.12 11.43
N ILE A 467 12.91 1.68 10.97
CA ILE A 467 11.56 1.47 11.52
C ILE A 467 10.75 0.69 10.49
N MET A 468 10.23 -0.46 10.89
CA MET A 468 9.48 -1.35 10.00
C MET A 468 8.37 -2.10 10.75
N PRO A 469 7.28 -2.51 10.07
CA PRO A 469 6.18 -3.19 10.75
C PRO A 469 6.66 -4.50 11.36
N LEU A 470 6.27 -4.76 12.61
CA LEU A 470 6.64 -5.99 13.33
C LEU A 470 6.19 -7.23 12.56
N LEU A 471 4.98 -7.18 11.98
CA LEU A 471 4.47 -8.21 11.08
C LEU A 471 3.88 -7.58 9.81
N PRO A 472 4.15 -8.16 8.62
CA PRO A 472 3.45 -7.78 7.38
C PRO A 472 1.92 -7.87 7.53
N CYS A 473 1.20 -6.94 6.92
CA CYS A 473 -0.26 -6.84 7.02
C CYS A 473 -0.97 -7.81 6.06
N PHE A 474 -1.01 -9.10 6.42
CA PHE A 474 -1.82 -10.13 5.77
C PHE A 474 -2.69 -10.81 6.82
N GLU A 475 -3.93 -11.13 6.47
CA GLU A 475 -4.85 -11.88 7.34
C GLU A 475 -4.23 -13.23 7.75
N GLY A 476 -4.41 -13.60 9.02
CA GLY A 476 -4.06 -14.92 9.55
C GLY A 476 -2.82 -14.95 10.44
N ALA A 477 -2.81 -15.86 11.42
CA ALA A 477 -1.70 -16.07 12.35
C ALA A 477 -0.43 -16.57 11.64
N VAL A 478 0.77 -16.22 12.11
CA VAL A 478 2.04 -16.65 11.48
C VAL A 478 2.14 -18.18 11.34
N THR A 479 1.67 -18.90 12.35
CA THR A 479 1.59 -20.37 12.43
C THR A 479 0.45 -20.97 11.62
N GLY A 480 -0.54 -20.17 11.20
CA GLY A 480 -1.73 -20.64 10.49
C GLY A 480 -1.38 -21.28 9.15
N ALA A 481 -2.07 -22.36 8.79
CA ALA A 481 -1.83 -23.09 7.54
C ALA A 481 -1.93 -22.17 6.30
N ASP A 482 -2.88 -21.24 6.32
CA ASP A 482 -3.20 -20.32 5.21
C ASP A 482 -2.31 -19.06 5.12
N SER A 483 -1.39 -18.86 6.08
CA SER A 483 -0.53 -17.66 6.16
C SER A 483 0.74 -17.75 5.29
N ALA A 484 0.66 -18.40 4.13
CA ALA A 484 1.80 -18.62 3.25
C ALA A 484 2.42 -17.30 2.73
N ASN A 485 1.58 -16.31 2.39
CA ASN A 485 2.02 -15.00 1.90
C ASN A 485 2.79 -14.22 2.98
N LEU A 486 2.26 -14.22 4.20
CA LEU A 486 2.91 -13.64 5.37
C LEU A 486 4.31 -14.23 5.60
N ARG A 487 4.40 -15.57 5.68
CA ARG A 487 5.68 -16.26 5.87
C ARG A 487 6.65 -16.02 4.72
N ALA A 488 6.17 -15.95 3.48
CA ALA A 488 7.00 -15.67 2.32
C ALA A 488 7.65 -14.28 2.40
N VAL A 489 6.87 -13.25 2.75
CA VAL A 489 7.43 -11.90 2.93
C VAL A 489 8.41 -11.87 4.10
N MET A 490 8.04 -12.45 5.24
CA MET A 490 8.94 -12.52 6.40
C MET A 490 10.25 -13.22 6.08
N HIS A 491 10.21 -14.34 5.34
CA HIS A 491 11.40 -15.06 4.91
C HIS A 491 12.39 -14.12 4.21
N TRP A 492 11.94 -13.40 3.19
CA TRP A 492 12.82 -12.51 2.42
C TRP A 492 13.30 -11.29 3.22
N GLN A 493 12.48 -10.78 4.15
CA GLN A 493 12.93 -9.72 5.06
C GLN A 493 14.05 -10.20 5.97
N TYR A 494 13.87 -11.36 6.60
CA TYR A 494 14.91 -11.93 7.45
C TYR A 494 16.17 -12.33 6.68
N MET A 495 16.04 -12.83 5.44
CA MET A 495 17.19 -13.08 4.55
C MET A 495 17.97 -11.81 4.21
N THR A 496 17.30 -10.65 4.13
CA THR A 496 17.94 -9.36 3.91
C THR A 496 18.65 -8.87 5.18
N MET A 497 17.98 -8.97 6.33
CA MET A 497 18.45 -8.43 7.60
C MET A 497 19.51 -9.28 8.29
N CYS A 498 19.22 -10.55 8.57
CA CYS A 498 19.98 -11.34 9.55
C CYS A 498 20.12 -12.84 9.28
N ARG A 499 19.67 -13.36 8.12
CA ARG A 499 19.70 -14.81 7.82
C ARG A 499 20.29 -15.13 6.46
N GLY A 500 20.84 -16.35 6.35
CA GLY A 500 21.30 -16.93 5.10
C GLY A 500 22.81 -16.88 4.88
N GLY A 501 23.60 -16.53 5.91
CA GLY A 501 25.06 -16.48 5.86
C GLY A 501 25.61 -15.29 5.06
N ASN A 502 24.76 -14.40 4.56
CA ASN A 502 25.15 -13.30 3.67
C ASN A 502 24.28 -12.04 3.81
N SER A 503 23.44 -11.96 4.84
CA SER A 503 22.57 -10.81 5.14
C SER A 503 23.35 -9.57 5.61
N LEU A 504 22.66 -8.43 5.76
CA LEU A 504 23.27 -7.18 6.21
C LEU A 504 24.00 -7.34 7.54
N LEU A 505 23.32 -7.82 8.58
CA LEU A 505 23.90 -7.95 9.92
C LEU A 505 25.03 -9.00 9.95
N GLU A 506 24.90 -10.11 9.24
CA GLU A 506 25.96 -11.13 9.14
C GLU A 506 27.22 -10.59 8.45
N ARG A 507 27.09 -9.66 7.50
CA ARG A 507 28.23 -9.01 6.85
C ARG A 507 28.84 -7.92 7.72
N VAL A 508 28.03 -7.11 8.42
CA VAL A 508 28.53 -6.10 9.36
C VAL A 508 29.23 -6.77 10.55
N ALA A 509 28.75 -7.92 11.02
CA ALA A 509 29.38 -8.70 12.09
C ALA A 509 30.80 -9.19 11.76
N ARG A 510 31.18 -9.21 10.48
CA ARG A 510 32.57 -9.52 10.05
C ARG A 510 33.51 -8.33 10.22
N LEU A 511 32.96 -7.13 10.35
CA LEU A 511 33.70 -5.88 10.54
C LEU A 511 33.79 -5.52 12.03
N VAL A 512 32.68 -5.63 12.76
CA VAL A 512 32.58 -5.25 14.17
C VAL A 512 31.85 -6.34 14.97
N PRO A 513 32.25 -6.64 16.23
CA PRO A 513 31.58 -7.67 17.04
C PRO A 513 30.09 -7.44 17.27
N ASP A 514 29.68 -6.18 17.44
CA ASP A 514 28.28 -5.78 17.61
C ASP A 514 27.81 -4.94 16.40
N PRO A 515 27.07 -5.53 15.46
CA PRO A 515 26.50 -4.81 14.31
C PRO A 515 25.60 -3.63 14.69
N SER A 516 24.99 -3.67 15.87
CA SER A 516 24.11 -2.60 16.35
C SER A 516 24.85 -1.31 16.71
N ALA A 517 26.19 -1.34 16.70
CA ALA A 517 27.01 -0.14 16.66
C ALA A 517 26.81 0.66 15.36
N TYR A 518 26.36 0.07 14.26
CA TYR A 518 26.10 0.81 13.01
C TYR A 518 24.65 0.76 12.57
N VAL A 519 23.94 -0.34 12.81
CA VAL A 519 22.57 -0.51 12.28
C VAL A 519 21.66 -1.19 13.28
N ALA A 520 20.49 -0.60 13.52
CA ALA A 520 19.47 -1.16 14.40
C ALA A 520 18.08 -1.13 13.73
N PHE A 521 17.28 -2.16 14.04
CA PHE A 521 15.93 -2.35 13.54
C PHE A 521 14.93 -2.25 14.68
N PHE A 522 13.87 -1.50 14.45
CA PHE A 522 12.81 -1.24 15.42
C PHE A 522 11.44 -1.40 14.77
N GLY A 523 10.44 -1.64 15.61
CA GLY A 523 9.03 -1.53 15.25
C GLY A 523 8.31 -0.55 16.17
N LEU A 524 7.01 -0.39 15.95
CA LEU A 524 6.15 0.45 16.78
C LEU A 524 5.00 -0.40 17.35
N ARG A 525 4.66 -0.17 18.62
CA ARG A 525 3.58 -0.88 19.33
C ARG A 525 2.87 0.06 20.30
N GLN A 526 1.56 -0.13 20.41
CA GLN A 526 0.70 0.63 21.31
C GLN A 526 -0.09 -0.31 22.24
N HIS A 527 -0.57 0.22 23.36
CA HIS A 527 -1.55 -0.40 24.23
C HIS A 527 -2.73 0.52 24.55
N ALA A 528 -3.81 -0.07 25.03
CA ALA A 528 -4.98 0.65 25.53
C ALA A 528 -5.74 -0.22 26.53
N ILE A 529 -6.75 0.38 27.16
CA ILE A 529 -7.79 -0.33 27.90
C ILE A 529 -9.03 -0.42 27.01
N LEU A 530 -9.51 -1.62 26.76
CA LEU A 530 -10.74 -1.90 26.02
C LEU A 530 -11.68 -2.72 26.92
N ASN A 531 -12.82 -2.14 27.29
CA ASN A 531 -13.81 -2.77 28.18
C ASN A 531 -13.22 -3.35 29.48
N GLY A 532 -12.27 -2.65 30.08
CA GLY A 532 -11.62 -3.07 31.33
C GLY A 532 -10.46 -4.04 31.17
N HIS A 533 -10.16 -4.48 29.95
CA HIS A 533 -9.03 -5.35 29.64
C HIS A 533 -7.91 -4.54 28.98
N VAL A 534 -6.66 -4.83 29.36
CA VAL A 534 -5.50 -4.31 28.63
C VAL A 534 -5.41 -5.01 27.28
N VAL A 535 -5.19 -4.23 26.23
CA VAL A 535 -5.00 -4.72 24.86
C VAL A 535 -3.78 -4.07 24.23
N THR A 536 -3.13 -4.76 23.30
CA THR A 536 -1.99 -4.22 22.53
C THR A 536 -2.11 -4.57 21.05
N GLU A 537 -1.56 -3.70 20.20
CA GLU A 537 -1.41 -3.96 18.77
C GLU A 537 -0.16 -3.24 18.24
N GLN A 538 0.45 -3.77 17.17
CA GLN A 538 1.50 -3.05 16.45
C GLN A 538 0.91 -1.80 15.80
N ILE A 539 1.71 -0.74 15.72
CA ILE A 539 1.41 0.37 14.82
C ILE A 539 1.98 -0.01 13.46
N TYR A 540 1.12 -0.12 12.45
CA TYR A 540 1.54 -0.59 11.14
C TYR A 540 2.26 0.51 10.38
N ILE A 541 3.58 0.36 10.22
CA ILE A 541 4.40 1.28 9.44
C ILE A 541 4.17 1.02 7.96
N HIS A 542 3.37 1.89 7.34
CA HIS A 542 3.14 1.93 5.91
C HIS A 542 4.00 2.98 5.21
N SER A 543 4.78 3.79 5.93
CA SER A 543 5.72 4.76 5.39
C SER A 543 6.64 4.18 4.30
N LYS A 544 7.10 5.05 3.41
CA LYS A 544 8.22 4.82 2.49
C LYS A 544 9.12 6.05 2.48
N LEU A 545 9.84 6.21 3.58
CA LEU A 545 10.65 7.38 3.90
C LEU A 545 12.12 6.97 4.08
N MET A 546 13.04 7.80 3.57
CA MET A 546 14.43 7.81 4.00
C MET A 546 14.89 9.25 4.23
N ILE A 547 15.52 9.52 5.37
CA ILE A 547 16.18 10.78 5.70
C ILE A 547 17.67 10.52 5.84
N VAL A 548 18.49 11.34 5.20
CA VAL A 548 19.96 11.23 5.24
C VAL A 548 20.56 12.54 5.73
N ASP A 549 21.35 12.44 6.79
CA ASP A 549 22.09 13.53 7.45
C ASP A 549 21.23 14.76 7.78
N ASP A 550 19.93 14.59 8.00
CA ASP A 550 18.93 15.65 8.14
C ASP A 550 18.97 16.68 6.99
N LYS A 551 19.44 16.31 5.79
CA LYS A 551 19.60 17.21 4.62
C LYS A 551 18.83 16.78 3.38
N VAL A 552 18.64 15.48 3.24
CA VAL A 552 17.95 14.90 2.09
C VAL A 552 16.87 13.95 2.60
N ALA A 553 15.66 14.09 2.06
CA ALA A 553 14.56 13.16 2.29
C ALA A 553 14.08 12.56 0.97
N ILE A 554 13.81 11.25 0.96
CA ILE A 554 13.09 10.57 -0.12
C ILE A 554 11.72 10.16 0.42
N ILE A 555 10.65 10.71 -0.16
CA ILE A 555 9.26 10.42 0.22
C ILE A 555 8.50 9.93 -1.01
N GLY A 556 7.76 8.83 -0.90
CA GLY A 556 6.97 8.31 -2.01
C GLY A 556 6.18 7.06 -1.70
N SER A 557 5.90 6.28 -2.73
CA SER A 557 5.12 5.03 -2.64
C SER A 557 5.97 3.75 -2.67
N ALA A 558 7.25 3.87 -3.02
CA ALA A 558 8.12 2.73 -3.30
C ALA A 558 8.64 2.04 -2.04
N ASN A 559 8.28 0.79 -1.88
CA ASN A 559 8.82 -0.07 -0.84
C ASN A 559 10.27 -0.47 -1.15
N LEU A 560 11.04 -0.87 -0.14
CA LEU A 560 12.36 -1.48 -0.35
C LEU A 560 12.20 -2.95 -0.74
N ASN A 561 11.69 -3.20 -1.95
CA ASN A 561 11.62 -4.52 -2.57
C ASN A 561 11.80 -4.37 -4.09
N ASP A 562 12.01 -5.48 -4.79
CA ASP A 562 12.17 -5.42 -6.25
C ASP A 562 10.88 -4.96 -6.95
N ARG A 563 9.70 -5.34 -6.41
CA ARG A 563 8.39 -4.92 -6.93
C ARG A 563 8.31 -3.42 -7.14
N SER A 564 8.80 -2.64 -6.19
CA SER A 564 8.82 -1.18 -6.27
C SER A 564 10.07 -0.63 -6.95
N LEU A 565 11.24 -1.28 -6.84
CA LEU A 565 12.54 -0.69 -7.22
C LEU A 565 13.09 -1.11 -8.59
N CYS A 566 12.63 -2.21 -9.18
CA CYS A 566 13.17 -2.68 -10.48
C CYS A 566 12.64 -1.90 -11.69
N GLY A 567 11.56 -1.13 -11.54
CA GLY A 567 10.95 -0.32 -12.60
C GLY A 567 10.03 -1.09 -13.54
N ASP A 568 10.32 -2.37 -13.80
CA ASP A 568 9.57 -3.25 -14.71
C ASP A 568 8.41 -4.02 -14.05
N ARG A 569 8.23 -3.81 -12.74
CA ARG A 569 7.16 -4.38 -11.91
C ARG A 569 6.10 -3.33 -11.61
N ASP A 570 5.85 -2.97 -10.35
CA ASP A 570 4.84 -1.96 -10.01
C ASP A 570 5.27 -0.57 -10.49
N SER A 571 4.29 0.27 -10.85
CA SER A 571 4.59 1.69 -11.03
C SER A 571 4.57 2.42 -9.71
N GLU A 572 5.59 3.24 -9.49
CA GLU A 572 5.82 3.98 -8.25
C GLU A 572 6.28 5.40 -8.56
N ILE A 573 6.11 6.29 -7.59
CA ILE A 573 6.65 7.65 -7.63
C ILE A 573 7.27 8.00 -6.27
N ALA A 574 8.35 8.77 -6.30
CA ALA A 574 8.91 9.39 -5.11
C ALA A 574 9.50 10.76 -5.47
N VAL A 575 9.79 11.55 -4.45
CA VAL A 575 10.46 12.84 -4.60
C VAL A 575 11.68 12.85 -3.70
N VAL A 576 12.82 13.19 -4.30
CA VAL A 576 14.06 13.51 -3.57
C VAL A 576 13.98 14.99 -3.22
N ILE A 577 14.00 15.30 -1.93
CA ILE A 577 13.89 16.64 -1.37
C ILE A 577 15.23 16.96 -0.73
N GLU A 578 15.94 17.94 -1.27
CA GLU A 578 17.19 18.44 -0.69
C GLU A 578 16.94 19.82 -0.09
N ASP A 579 17.34 19.99 1.16
CA ASP A 579 17.15 21.25 1.88
C ASP A 579 17.91 22.41 1.22
N SER A 580 17.24 23.55 1.08
CA SER A 580 17.90 24.80 0.69
C SER A 580 18.18 25.71 1.88
N THR A 581 17.42 25.54 2.97
CA THR A 581 17.57 26.29 4.20
C THR A 581 18.29 25.41 5.22
N MET A 582 19.46 25.86 5.66
CA MET A 582 20.29 25.14 6.61
C MET A 582 20.22 25.79 7.99
N GLU A 583 20.29 24.98 9.04
CA GLU A 583 20.34 25.40 10.44
C GLU A 583 21.37 24.58 11.24
N MET A 584 21.57 24.92 12.51
CA MET A 584 22.52 24.22 13.37
C MET A 584 21.90 22.97 13.99
N GLY A 585 22.53 21.83 13.76
CA GLY A 585 22.27 20.56 14.43
C GLY A 585 23.57 19.97 14.96
N ALA A 586 23.57 18.68 15.28
CA ALA A 586 24.76 17.97 15.71
C ALA A 586 24.70 16.49 15.33
N PHE A 587 25.87 15.93 15.03
CA PHE A 587 26.08 14.49 14.88
C PHE A 587 27.37 14.11 15.60
N ALA A 588 27.35 13.00 16.33
CA ALA A 588 28.49 12.51 17.10
C ALA A 588 29.09 13.61 18.00
N GLU A 589 28.22 14.32 18.70
CA GLU A 589 28.51 15.44 19.60
C GLU A 589 29.19 16.64 18.92
N THR A 590 29.29 16.62 17.59
CA THR A 590 29.93 17.65 16.79
C THR A 590 28.85 18.53 16.14
N PRO A 591 28.83 19.84 16.45
CA PRO A 591 27.93 20.78 15.79
C PRO A 591 28.14 20.78 14.27
N THR A 592 27.06 20.68 13.52
CA THR A 592 27.08 20.66 12.05
C THR A 592 25.89 21.42 11.49
N THR A 593 25.92 21.66 10.18
CA THR A 593 24.73 22.17 9.48
C THR A 593 23.82 21.02 9.13
N VAL A 594 22.54 21.19 9.37
CA VAL A 594 21.44 20.28 8.96
C VAL A 594 20.44 21.06 8.12
N GLY A 595 19.67 20.35 7.30
CA GLY A 595 18.58 20.93 6.53
C GLY A 595 17.33 21.09 7.40
N ARG A 596 16.61 22.20 7.22
CA ARG A 596 15.42 22.50 8.02
C ARG A 596 14.30 21.47 7.83
N PHE A 597 13.98 21.11 6.59
CA PHE A 597 12.94 20.14 6.25
C PHE A 597 13.28 18.74 6.81
N GLY A 598 14.48 18.24 6.51
CA GLY A 598 14.94 16.93 6.96
C GLY A 598 15.05 16.83 8.49
N HIS A 599 15.66 17.84 9.13
CA HIS A 599 15.82 17.88 10.58
C HIS A 599 14.46 17.93 11.27
N HIS A 600 13.57 18.84 10.89
CA HIS A 600 12.25 18.97 11.52
C HIS A 600 11.40 17.71 11.36
N LEU A 601 11.39 17.09 10.17
CA LEU A 601 10.67 15.82 9.97
C LEU A 601 11.21 14.73 10.90
N ARG A 602 12.54 14.54 10.96
CA ARG A 602 13.13 13.52 11.83
C ARG A 602 12.82 13.78 13.31
N ARG A 603 12.93 15.01 13.82
CA ARG A 603 12.63 15.25 15.25
C ARG A 603 11.14 15.12 15.56
N ARG A 604 10.26 15.48 14.62
CA ARG A 604 8.82 15.24 14.76
C ARG A 604 8.53 13.74 14.92
N LEU A 605 9.12 12.90 14.07
CA LEU A 605 8.98 11.44 14.17
C LEU A 605 9.62 10.88 15.44
N PHE A 606 10.74 11.45 15.89
CA PHE A 606 11.33 11.03 17.16
C PHE A 606 10.47 11.41 18.37
N GLN A 607 9.84 12.58 18.33
CA GLN A 607 8.92 13.01 19.39
C GLN A 607 7.70 12.09 19.48
N GLU A 608 7.20 11.62 18.34
CA GLU A 608 6.10 10.66 18.23
C GLU A 608 6.52 9.27 18.71
N HIS A 609 7.57 8.70 18.12
CA HIS A 609 7.97 7.30 18.33
C HIS A 609 8.69 7.08 19.64
N LEU A 610 9.52 8.04 20.07
CA LEU A 610 10.36 7.92 21.25
C LEU A 610 9.77 8.64 22.47
N GLY A 611 8.79 9.53 22.27
CA GLY A 611 8.36 10.47 23.30
C GLY A 611 9.43 11.51 23.66
N MET A 612 10.47 11.67 22.84
CA MET A 612 11.65 12.49 23.13
C MET A 612 12.08 13.33 21.93
N ASP A 613 12.49 14.56 22.21
CA ASP A 613 13.09 15.45 21.23
C ASP A 613 14.62 15.35 21.28
N LEU A 614 15.19 14.47 20.43
CA LEU A 614 16.64 14.28 20.31
C LEU A 614 17.19 15.09 19.15
N VAL A 615 18.14 15.99 19.40
CA VAL A 615 18.82 16.79 18.36
C VAL A 615 19.90 16.00 17.64
N ASP A 616 20.77 15.30 18.40
CA ASP A 616 21.83 14.43 17.88
C ASP A 616 21.43 12.96 18.08
N PRO A 617 21.08 12.23 17.00
CA PRO A 617 20.70 10.83 17.10
C PRO A 617 21.89 9.85 17.04
N THR A 618 23.13 10.31 16.81
CA THR A 618 24.28 9.43 16.52
C THR A 618 25.32 9.34 17.62
N SER A 619 25.34 10.30 18.56
CA SER A 619 26.18 10.22 19.76
C SER A 619 26.00 8.87 20.47
N ASP A 620 27.06 8.36 21.11
CA ASP A 620 26.95 7.09 21.83
C ASP A 620 25.86 7.16 22.90
N ALA A 621 25.75 8.28 23.62
CA ALA A 621 24.73 8.47 24.64
C ALA A 621 23.30 8.38 24.07
N SER A 622 22.99 9.14 23.01
CA SER A 622 21.68 9.12 22.37
C SER A 622 21.37 7.76 21.76
N TRP A 623 22.33 7.13 21.09
CA TRP A 623 22.14 5.83 20.46
C TRP A 623 21.85 4.73 21.48
N HIS A 624 22.57 4.71 22.60
CA HIS A 624 22.29 3.80 23.72
C HIS A 624 20.94 4.10 24.36
N GLN A 625 20.54 5.37 24.48
CA GLN A 625 19.24 5.76 25.03
C GLN A 625 18.09 5.25 24.16
N ILE A 626 18.16 5.41 22.83
CA ILE A 626 17.14 4.91 21.88
C ILE A 626 17.01 3.39 22.00
N ARG A 627 18.14 2.67 22.00
CA ARG A 627 18.14 1.20 22.11
C ARG A 627 17.62 0.72 23.46
N ARG A 628 18.03 1.37 24.56
CA ARG A 628 17.54 1.04 25.90
C ARG A 628 16.04 1.26 26.02
N LEU A 629 15.52 2.35 25.44
CA LEU A 629 14.08 2.62 25.39
C LEU A 629 13.35 1.47 24.69
N ALA A 630 13.78 1.12 23.47
CA ALA A 630 13.18 0.04 22.69
C ALA A 630 13.18 -1.29 23.47
N HIS A 631 14.32 -1.66 24.06
CA HIS A 631 14.47 -2.88 24.86
C HIS A 631 13.54 -2.86 26.09
N THR A 632 13.47 -1.74 26.81
CA THR A 632 12.63 -1.62 28.01
C THR A 632 11.16 -1.75 27.65
N ASN A 633 10.73 -1.11 26.57
CA ASN A 633 9.36 -1.23 26.07
C ASN A 633 9.04 -2.66 25.63
N THR A 634 9.93 -3.30 24.84
CA THR A 634 9.78 -4.71 24.45
C THR A 634 9.61 -5.61 25.66
N ASP A 635 10.47 -5.46 26.67
CA ASP A 635 10.42 -6.26 27.89
C ASP A 635 9.09 -6.12 28.63
N ILE A 636 8.57 -4.88 28.76
CA ILE A 636 7.27 -4.63 29.39
C ILE A 636 6.15 -5.29 28.57
N TYR A 637 6.11 -5.04 27.25
CA TYR A 637 5.09 -5.61 26.39
C TYR A 637 5.09 -7.15 26.41
N GLU A 638 6.27 -7.77 26.42
CA GLU A 638 6.40 -9.23 26.48
C GLU A 638 6.03 -9.81 27.85
N ARG A 639 6.28 -9.10 28.96
CA ARG A 639 5.83 -9.55 30.29
C ARG A 639 4.32 -9.47 30.43
N VAL A 640 3.73 -8.36 29.99
CA VAL A 640 2.30 -8.08 30.16
C VAL A 640 1.44 -8.88 29.17
N PHE A 641 1.83 -8.92 27.90
CA PHE A 641 0.99 -9.47 26.83
C PHE A 641 1.54 -10.72 26.17
N GLN A 642 2.79 -11.12 26.47
CA GLN A 642 3.52 -12.16 25.74
C GLN A 642 3.31 -12.04 24.21
N CYS A 643 3.35 -10.78 23.73
CA CYS A 643 2.91 -10.43 22.39
C CYS A 643 3.88 -10.94 21.32
N PHE A 644 3.34 -11.15 20.11
CA PHE A 644 4.11 -11.55 18.94
C PHE A 644 4.35 -10.38 17.98
N PRO A 645 5.45 -10.39 17.20
CA PRO A 645 6.57 -11.34 17.21
C PRO A 645 7.58 -11.07 18.33
N THR A 646 8.41 -12.06 18.70
CA THR A 646 9.41 -11.96 19.79
C THR A 646 10.60 -12.91 19.61
N ASP A 647 11.78 -12.50 20.08
CA ASP A 647 13.00 -13.32 20.08
C ASP A 647 12.97 -14.47 21.09
N LYS A 648 12.02 -14.47 22.04
CA LYS A 648 11.80 -15.59 22.97
C LYS A 648 11.29 -16.86 22.28
N PHE A 649 10.81 -16.76 21.03
CA PHE A 649 10.34 -17.90 20.23
C PHE A 649 11.14 -18.08 18.94
N PRO A 650 12.32 -18.74 19.00
CA PRO A 650 13.14 -18.98 17.83
C PRO A 650 12.68 -20.16 16.96
N SER A 651 11.73 -21.00 17.41
CA SER A 651 11.24 -22.17 16.66
C SER A 651 9.73 -22.43 16.81
N TYR A 652 9.11 -23.08 15.82
CA TYR A 652 7.73 -23.61 15.86
C TYR A 652 7.59 -24.80 16.82
N PHE A 653 8.69 -25.51 17.10
CA PHE A 653 8.69 -26.73 17.92
C PHE A 653 8.77 -26.44 19.42
N HIS A 654 9.14 -25.22 19.79
CA HIS A 654 8.89 -24.75 21.14
C HIS A 654 7.41 -24.38 21.18
N ALA A 655 6.66 -24.95 22.14
CA ALA A 655 5.26 -24.60 22.34
C ALA A 655 5.15 -23.06 22.36
N VAL A 656 4.58 -22.51 21.30
CA VAL A 656 4.10 -21.14 21.30
C VAL A 656 3.08 -21.13 22.45
N PRO A 657 3.22 -20.29 23.49
CA PRO A 657 2.20 -20.22 24.51
C PRO A 657 0.88 -19.97 23.80
N GLU A 658 -0.05 -20.92 23.95
CA GLU A 658 -1.39 -20.85 23.39
C GLU A 658 -2.14 -19.58 23.82
N ALA A 659 -1.59 -18.85 24.81
CA ALA A 659 -2.18 -17.72 25.51
C ALA A 659 -2.43 -16.45 24.67
N HIS A 660 -1.86 -16.27 23.48
CA HIS A 660 -2.01 -14.99 22.73
C HIS A 660 -2.30 -15.11 21.23
N LEU A 661 -2.86 -16.23 20.81
CA LEU A 661 -3.75 -16.20 19.65
C LEU A 661 -5.10 -15.77 20.22
N HIS A 662 -5.46 -14.48 20.16
CA HIS A 662 -6.81 -14.04 20.52
C HIS A 662 -7.83 -14.59 19.51
N GLU A 663 -8.16 -15.86 19.63
CA GLU A 663 -9.53 -16.32 19.55
C GLU A 663 -9.96 -16.58 20.99
N ASP A 664 -10.90 -15.79 21.49
CA ASP A 664 -11.66 -16.09 22.69
C ASP A 664 -12.26 -17.50 22.46
N ILE A 665 -11.67 -18.56 23.03
CA ILE A 665 -12.08 -19.95 22.77
C ILE A 665 -13.44 -20.16 23.44
N ARG A 666 -14.49 -19.75 22.73
CA ARG A 666 -15.89 -19.97 23.09
C ARG A 666 -16.44 -21.24 22.44
N VAL A 667 -15.66 -21.87 21.56
CA VAL A 667 -16.07 -23.04 20.77
C VAL A 667 -14.93 -24.05 20.68
N VAL A 668 -15.19 -25.28 21.10
CA VAL A 668 -14.27 -26.42 21.00
C VAL A 668 -14.97 -27.56 20.26
N TYR A 669 -14.23 -28.36 19.51
CA TYR A 669 -14.76 -29.54 18.81
C TYR A 669 -14.10 -30.81 19.30
N GLU A 670 -14.94 -31.75 19.74
CA GLU A 670 -14.57 -33.12 20.04
C GLU A 670 -14.61 -33.96 18.76
N ASN A 671 -13.59 -34.78 18.52
CA ASN A 671 -13.40 -35.51 17.26
C ASN A 671 -13.16 -37.00 17.54
N GLN A 672 -13.84 -37.87 16.79
CA GLN A 672 -13.70 -39.32 16.94
C GLN A 672 -13.74 -40.05 15.59
N ARG A 673 -13.11 -41.23 15.53
CA ARG A 673 -13.14 -42.13 14.38
C ARG A 673 -13.82 -43.45 14.73
N TYR A 674 -14.57 -43.98 13.77
CA TYR A 674 -15.18 -45.30 13.91
C TYR A 674 -14.19 -46.40 13.54
N ALA A 675 -14.00 -47.36 14.44
CA ALA A 675 -13.30 -48.62 14.16
C ALA A 675 -14.26 -49.80 14.25
N TRP A 676 -14.13 -50.74 13.32
CA TRP A 676 -14.99 -51.92 13.26
C TRP A 676 -14.69 -52.86 14.44
N GLY A 677 -15.72 -53.25 15.17
CA GLY A 677 -15.62 -54.05 16.40
C GLY A 677 -15.43 -53.24 17.69
N SER A 678 -14.87 -52.03 17.60
CA SER A 678 -14.55 -51.18 18.78
C SER A 678 -15.35 -49.87 18.86
N GLY A 679 -16.12 -49.52 17.82
CA GLY A 679 -17.00 -48.34 17.83
C GLY A 679 -16.27 -47.01 17.64
N TRP A 680 -16.90 -45.92 18.09
CA TRP A 680 -16.36 -44.56 18.02
C TRP A 680 -15.41 -44.29 19.19
N SER A 681 -14.19 -43.86 18.89
CA SER A 681 -13.23 -43.42 19.89
C SER A 681 -12.29 -42.37 19.30
N SER A 682 -11.75 -41.49 20.15
CA SER A 682 -10.66 -40.59 19.80
C SER A 682 -9.34 -41.34 19.63
N GLU A 683 -9.15 -42.46 20.33
CA GLU A 683 -7.96 -43.33 20.20
C GLU A 683 -7.84 -43.96 18.80
N HIS A 684 -8.91 -43.96 18.01
CA HIS A 684 -8.90 -44.46 16.64
C HIS A 684 -8.47 -43.41 15.61
N LEU A 685 -8.25 -42.14 15.99
CA LEU A 685 -7.79 -41.09 15.08
C LEU A 685 -6.39 -41.43 14.54
N VAL A 686 -6.16 -41.25 13.23
CA VAL A 686 -4.87 -41.61 12.61
C VAL A 686 -3.98 -40.37 12.45
N PHE A 687 -2.66 -40.61 12.41
CA PHE A 687 -1.64 -39.55 12.29
C PHE A 687 -1.91 -38.61 11.11
N GLY A 688 -1.98 -37.30 11.38
CA GLY A 688 -2.30 -36.25 10.40
C GLY A 688 -3.78 -35.87 10.29
N GLU A 689 -4.66 -36.44 11.12
CA GLU A 689 -6.05 -36.01 11.28
C GLU A 689 -6.22 -35.01 12.42
N ARG A 690 -7.44 -34.45 12.58
CA ARG A 690 -7.77 -33.61 13.74
C ARG A 690 -7.60 -34.44 15.02
N THR A 691 -7.07 -33.82 16.07
CA THR A 691 -6.93 -34.41 17.40
C THR A 691 -8.27 -34.54 18.11
N GLU A 692 -8.31 -35.29 19.21
CA GLU A 692 -9.52 -35.49 20.02
C GLU A 692 -10.25 -34.19 20.31
N TRP A 693 -9.51 -33.17 20.74
CA TRP A 693 -10.02 -31.83 20.95
C TRP A 693 -9.35 -30.89 19.97
N SER A 694 -10.15 -30.13 19.22
CA SER A 694 -9.65 -29.12 18.28
C SER A 694 -10.56 -27.91 18.15
N ASP A 695 -10.05 -26.81 17.62
CA ASP A 695 -10.86 -25.62 17.29
C ASP A 695 -11.70 -25.82 16.01
N ALA A 696 -12.37 -24.76 15.55
CA ALA A 696 -13.15 -24.81 14.30
C ALA A 696 -12.31 -25.22 13.08
N PHE A 697 -11.02 -24.87 13.08
CA PHE A 697 -10.07 -25.06 11.99
C PHE A 697 -9.29 -26.38 12.07
N GLY A 698 -9.33 -27.06 13.21
CA GLY A 698 -8.72 -28.37 13.44
C GLY A 698 -7.38 -28.32 14.16
N LEU A 699 -7.03 -27.19 14.78
CA LEU A 699 -5.85 -27.06 15.63
C LEU A 699 -6.07 -27.76 16.96
N PRO A 700 -5.09 -28.53 17.47
CA PRO A 700 -5.26 -29.35 18.65
C PRO A 700 -5.34 -28.56 19.95
N PHE A 701 -6.11 -29.06 20.92
CA PHE A 701 -5.99 -28.71 22.33
C PHE A 701 -5.32 -29.88 23.06
N ASP A 702 -4.13 -29.64 23.62
CA ASP A 702 -3.31 -30.70 24.23
C ASP A 702 -3.93 -31.30 25.51
N SER A 703 -4.87 -30.59 26.14
CA SER A 703 -5.66 -31.10 27.26
C SER A 703 -6.97 -30.32 27.44
N PHE A 704 -8.07 -30.81 26.87
CA PHE A 704 -9.41 -30.26 27.13
C PHE A 704 -10.31 -31.32 27.72
N THR A 705 -10.90 -31.02 28.88
CA THR A 705 -11.97 -31.81 29.48
C THR A 705 -13.12 -30.85 29.75
N PRO A 706 -14.30 -31.03 29.13
CA PRO A 706 -15.43 -30.13 29.35
C PRO A 706 -15.78 -30.05 30.84
N SER A 707 -15.70 -28.85 31.42
CA SER A 707 -16.21 -28.58 32.77
C SER A 707 -17.72 -28.26 32.72
N SER A 708 -18.33 -27.99 33.88
CA SER A 708 -19.75 -27.61 33.96
C SER A 708 -20.09 -26.29 33.24
N SER A 709 -19.09 -25.50 32.83
CA SER A 709 -19.29 -24.26 32.06
C SER A 709 -19.31 -24.48 30.55
N TRP A 710 -19.34 -25.71 30.06
CA TRP A 710 -19.40 -26.03 28.64
C TRP A 710 -20.63 -26.87 28.32
N GLU A 711 -21.35 -26.49 27.26
CA GLU A 711 -22.48 -27.26 26.75
C GLU A 711 -22.25 -27.70 25.31
N VAL A 712 -22.88 -28.80 24.91
CA VAL A 712 -22.89 -29.23 23.51
C VAL A 712 -23.87 -28.35 22.74
N ASP A 713 -23.40 -27.72 21.68
CA ASP A 713 -24.23 -26.90 20.80
C ASP A 713 -25.11 -27.78 19.90
N MET A 714 -26.39 -27.83 20.23
CA MET A 714 -27.41 -28.61 19.50
C MET A 714 -28.13 -27.78 18.42
N SER A 715 -27.68 -26.56 18.12
CA SER A 715 -28.37 -25.65 17.21
C SER A 715 -28.22 -26.02 15.72
N ASP A 716 -27.27 -26.89 15.38
CA ASP A 716 -27.06 -27.36 14.00
C ASP A 716 -28.00 -28.52 13.67
N ALA A 717 -28.90 -28.32 12.71
CA ALA A 717 -29.85 -29.34 12.26
C ALA A 717 -29.18 -30.60 11.65
N SER A 718 -27.86 -30.60 11.43
CA SER A 718 -27.11 -31.76 10.94
C SER A 718 -26.52 -32.66 12.05
N CYS A 719 -26.72 -32.34 13.34
CA CYS A 719 -26.23 -33.15 14.44
C CYS A 719 -27.26 -34.19 14.92
N ASP A 720 -26.81 -35.26 15.58
CA ASP A 720 -27.70 -36.22 16.25
C ASP A 720 -28.18 -35.70 17.63
N ASP A 721 -28.91 -36.55 18.35
CA ASP A 721 -29.45 -36.29 19.69
C ASP A 721 -28.39 -36.10 20.78
N GLN A 722 -27.11 -36.37 20.46
CA GLN A 722 -25.97 -36.11 21.31
C GLN A 722 -25.01 -35.04 20.75
N GLY A 723 -25.41 -34.32 19.71
CA GLY A 723 -24.67 -33.21 19.10
C GLY A 723 -23.54 -33.64 18.17
N TRP A 724 -23.51 -34.92 17.76
CA TRP A 724 -22.52 -35.41 16.81
C TRP A 724 -22.94 -35.16 15.38
N GLN A 725 -22.03 -34.58 14.61
CA GLN A 725 -22.09 -34.51 13.16
C GLN A 725 -21.23 -35.64 12.59
N TYR A 726 -21.70 -36.30 11.52
CA TYR A 726 -21.01 -37.43 10.89
C TYR A 726 -20.57 -37.10 9.46
N ALA A 727 -19.34 -37.50 9.10
CA ALA A 727 -18.85 -37.38 7.73
C ALA A 727 -17.87 -38.49 7.38
N PHE A 728 -17.61 -38.64 6.07
CA PHE A 728 -16.59 -39.57 5.54
C PHE A 728 -15.15 -39.08 5.72
N SER A 729 -14.93 -37.84 6.16
CA SER A 729 -13.63 -37.27 6.51
C SER A 729 -13.82 -35.92 7.18
N PHE A 730 -12.81 -35.42 7.90
CA PHE A 730 -12.86 -34.08 8.51
C PHE A 730 -12.93 -32.94 7.48
N LYS A 731 -12.62 -33.21 6.20
CA LYS A 731 -12.73 -32.23 5.09
C LYS A 731 -14.15 -32.06 4.57
N SER A 732 -15.03 -33.02 4.85
CA SER A 732 -16.41 -33.09 4.30
C SER A 732 -17.48 -32.52 5.24
N PHE A 733 -17.11 -32.00 6.41
CA PHE A 733 -18.02 -31.25 7.29
C PHE A 733 -18.27 -29.82 6.82
N GLN A 734 -17.37 -29.27 5.98
CA GLN A 734 -17.51 -27.92 5.44
C GLN A 734 -18.11 -27.97 4.03
N LYS A 735 -19.38 -27.56 3.95
CA LYS A 735 -20.13 -27.22 2.72
C LYS A 735 -20.27 -28.33 1.68
N ASP A 736 -21.41 -29.04 1.70
CA ASP A 736 -22.22 -29.19 0.48
C ASP A 736 -23.63 -29.73 0.71
N LYS A 737 -24.63 -29.03 0.13
CA LYS A 737 -25.97 -29.56 -0.13
C LYS A 737 -25.98 -30.16 -1.53
N GLY A 738 -25.79 -31.48 -1.61
CA GLY A 738 -26.26 -32.29 -2.74
C GLY A 738 -25.20 -32.84 -3.68
N ALA A 739 -24.75 -34.06 -3.40
CA ALA A 739 -24.39 -35.04 -4.43
C ALA A 739 -24.54 -36.47 -3.85
N GLN A 740 -25.22 -37.36 -4.60
CA GLN A 740 -25.50 -38.74 -4.19
C GLN A 740 -24.33 -39.70 -4.48
N ARG A 741 -24.06 -40.55 -3.47
CA ARG A 741 -23.67 -41.98 -3.45
C ARG A 741 -22.42 -42.49 -4.19
N ALA A 742 -21.47 -43.03 -3.41
CA ALA A 742 -20.96 -44.42 -3.52
C ALA A 742 -20.29 -44.86 -2.18
N VAL A 743 -20.47 -46.12 -1.76
CA VAL A 743 -19.88 -46.78 -0.56
C VAL A 743 -19.12 -48.02 -1.08
N PRO A 744 -17.87 -48.34 -0.64
CA PRO A 744 -17.60 -48.85 0.72
C PRO A 744 -16.23 -48.47 1.31
N LEU A 745 -16.18 -47.50 2.22
CA LEU A 745 -15.00 -47.27 3.08
C LEU A 745 -15.46 -46.89 4.49
N TRP A 746 -15.94 -47.88 5.25
CA TRP A 746 -16.45 -47.66 6.62
C TRP A 746 -15.35 -47.23 7.61
N TYR A 747 -14.08 -47.50 7.32
CA TYR A 747 -12.93 -47.00 8.10
C TYR A 747 -12.68 -45.48 7.93
N ARG A 748 -13.39 -44.81 7.03
CA ARG A 748 -13.26 -43.37 6.79
C ARG A 748 -14.21 -42.51 7.62
N TRP A 749 -15.18 -43.12 8.30
CA TRP A 749 -16.17 -42.36 9.06
C TRP A 749 -15.56 -41.68 10.28
N VAL A 750 -15.82 -40.38 10.38
CA VAL A 750 -15.46 -39.51 11.49
C VAL A 750 -16.72 -38.84 12.03
N ARG A 751 -16.70 -38.49 13.31
CA ARG A 751 -17.71 -37.63 13.90
C ARG A 751 -17.06 -36.46 14.64
N ARG A 752 -17.74 -35.32 14.63
CA ARG A 752 -17.35 -34.15 15.43
C ARG A 752 -18.53 -33.66 16.26
N ARG A 753 -18.27 -33.17 17.47
CA ARG A 753 -19.27 -32.58 18.36
C ARG A 753 -18.81 -31.21 18.81
N ARG A 754 -19.67 -30.21 18.65
CA ARG A 754 -19.38 -28.81 18.96
C ARG A 754 -19.74 -28.52 20.41
N TRP A 755 -18.78 -27.99 21.17
CA TRP A 755 -18.93 -27.52 22.54
C TRP A 755 -18.83 -26.00 22.56
N ILE A 756 -19.70 -25.35 23.32
CA ILE A 756 -19.72 -23.89 23.51
C ILE A 756 -19.63 -23.54 25.00
N LEU A 757 -18.94 -22.44 25.31
CA LEU A 757 -18.80 -21.98 26.69
C LEU A 757 -20.08 -21.25 27.13
N LEU A 758 -20.68 -21.72 28.22
CA LEU A 758 -21.81 -21.10 28.91
C LEU A 758 -21.36 -19.80 29.58
N ASP A 759 -22.02 -18.71 29.26
CA ASP A 759 -21.82 -17.42 29.93
C ASP A 759 -22.37 -17.52 31.37
N THR A 760 -21.49 -17.77 32.35
CA THR A 760 -21.87 -18.00 33.76
C THR A 760 -22.41 -16.74 34.48
N SER A 761 -22.71 -15.67 33.75
CA SER A 761 -23.37 -14.48 34.29
C SER A 761 -24.90 -14.58 34.34
N ARG A 762 -25.51 -15.73 33.99
CA ARG A 762 -26.97 -15.89 33.98
C ARG A 762 -27.44 -17.22 34.58
N ASP A 763 -27.27 -17.39 35.89
CA ASP A 763 -28.03 -18.37 36.65
C ASP A 763 -28.47 -17.80 38.00
N ALA A 764 -29.45 -16.90 37.91
CA ALA A 764 -30.36 -16.56 39.01
C ALA A 764 -31.63 -15.96 38.42
N ASP A 765 -32.44 -16.76 37.71
CA ASP A 765 -33.90 -16.78 37.88
C ASP A 765 -34.61 -17.69 36.84
N ARG A 766 -35.02 -18.85 37.37
CA ARG A 766 -36.30 -19.57 37.18
C ARG A 766 -36.74 -20.11 35.80
N HIS A 767 -36.88 -21.44 35.81
CA HIS A 767 -38.12 -22.19 35.49
C HIS A 767 -39.35 -21.38 35.06
N GLU A 768 -39.87 -21.65 33.85
CA GLU A 768 -41.19 -22.30 33.64
C GLU A 768 -41.46 -22.55 32.14
N GLU A 769 -42.42 -23.44 31.91
CA GLU A 769 -42.61 -24.30 30.75
C GLU A 769 -43.09 -23.64 29.44
N ALA A 770 -42.64 -24.25 28.33
CA ALA A 770 -43.37 -24.61 27.11
C ALA A 770 -44.44 -23.66 26.51
N THR A 771 -44.20 -23.17 25.29
CA THR A 771 -44.80 -23.67 24.03
C THR A 771 -44.65 -22.67 22.86
N VAL A 772 -44.04 -23.15 21.75
CA VAL A 772 -44.36 -22.94 20.32
C VAL A 772 -44.64 -21.51 19.79
N ASP A 773 -43.81 -20.99 18.87
CA ASP A 773 -44.01 -21.11 17.40
C ASP A 773 -42.96 -20.29 16.61
N LEU A 774 -42.33 -20.94 15.63
CA LEU A 774 -41.04 -20.59 15.02
C LEU A 774 -41.15 -19.75 13.73
N ARG A 775 -42.15 -18.88 13.60
CA ARG A 775 -42.42 -18.17 12.32
C ARG A 775 -42.71 -16.67 12.36
N GLN A 776 -42.46 -15.96 13.45
CA GLN A 776 -42.80 -14.52 13.52
C GLN A 776 -41.67 -13.55 13.93
N PHE A 777 -40.40 -13.91 13.76
CA PHE A 777 -39.27 -13.04 14.14
C PHE A 777 -38.36 -12.60 12.97
N LEU A 778 -38.92 -12.47 11.77
CA LEU A 778 -38.32 -11.68 10.69
C LEU A 778 -39.23 -10.48 10.40
N ARG A 779 -38.66 -9.28 10.63
CA ARG A 779 -39.21 -7.92 10.47
C ARG A 779 -39.90 -7.32 11.70
N ARG A 780 -39.11 -6.58 12.49
CA ARG A 780 -39.41 -5.18 12.84
C ARG A 780 -38.15 -4.47 13.34
N SER A 781 -37.79 -3.41 12.64
CA SER A 781 -36.83 -2.40 13.07
C SER A 781 -37.49 -1.45 14.08
N SER A 782 -36.65 -0.98 15.01
CA SER A 782 -36.71 0.23 15.85
C SER A 782 -37.73 0.41 16.99
N SER A 783 -37.13 0.51 18.19
CA SER A 783 -37.33 1.54 19.24
C SER A 783 -38.63 1.58 20.07
N ARG A 784 -38.50 1.47 21.40
CA ARG A 784 -38.95 2.43 22.45
C ARG A 784 -38.66 1.86 23.85
N MET A 785 -37.75 2.49 24.61
CA MET A 785 -38.04 3.38 25.75
C MET A 785 -39.03 2.82 26.78
N MET A 786 -38.56 2.66 28.03
CA MET A 786 -39.33 3.10 29.20
C MET A 786 -38.40 3.59 30.31
N SER A 787 -38.82 4.71 30.89
CA SER A 787 -38.15 5.46 31.94
C SER A 787 -38.37 4.84 33.31
N THR A 788 -37.46 5.07 34.26
CA THR A 788 -37.87 5.47 35.61
C THR A 788 -37.06 6.68 36.05
N ARG A 789 -37.82 7.71 36.42
CA ARG A 789 -37.37 8.94 37.07
C ARG A 789 -36.84 8.65 38.47
N ASN A 790 -35.97 9.59 38.87
CA ASN A 790 -35.51 9.91 40.21
C ASN A 790 -34.35 9.07 40.72
N LEU A 791 -33.14 9.60 40.54
CA LEU A 791 -32.37 10.13 41.67
C LEU A 791 -31.52 11.31 41.14
N ASN A 792 -32.05 12.51 41.33
CA ASN A 792 -31.24 13.71 41.42
C ASN A 792 -30.32 13.54 42.63
N THR A 793 -29.01 13.46 42.41
CA THR A 793 -28.01 14.13 43.25
C THR A 793 -26.72 14.25 42.47
N SER A 794 -26.46 15.46 42.00
CA SER A 794 -25.10 15.96 41.77
C SER A 794 -24.30 15.82 43.06
N ALA A 795 -23.28 14.97 43.06
CA ALA A 795 -22.23 14.95 44.09
C ALA A 795 -20.89 14.55 43.43
N PRO A 796 -19.76 15.12 43.88
CA PRO A 796 -18.50 15.06 43.17
C PRO A 796 -17.88 13.66 43.28
N LEU A 797 -17.22 13.21 42.20
CA LEU A 797 -16.34 12.05 42.20
C LEU A 797 -15.29 12.22 43.30
N GLN A 798 -15.52 11.58 44.44
CA GLN A 798 -14.49 11.33 45.44
C GLN A 798 -13.47 10.38 44.82
N GLN A 799 -12.20 10.79 44.84
CA GLN A 799 -11.05 9.94 44.62
C GLN A 799 -11.04 8.82 45.67
N GLY A 800 -11.60 7.66 45.32
CA GLY A 800 -11.36 6.41 46.01
C GLY A 800 -10.27 5.66 45.24
N GLY A 801 -9.15 5.35 45.89
CA GLY A 801 -8.07 4.56 45.31
C GLY A 801 -8.59 3.20 44.84
N GLY A 802 -8.81 3.08 43.54
CA GLY A 802 -9.21 1.84 42.89
C GLY A 802 -7.99 0.94 42.69
N TRP A 803 -8.16 -0.36 42.90
CA TRP A 803 -7.19 -1.38 42.52
C TRP A 803 -6.86 -1.22 41.03
N VAL A 804 -5.60 -0.91 40.73
CA VAL A 804 -5.05 -0.88 39.38
C VAL A 804 -4.49 -2.28 39.12
N PRO A 805 -4.91 -2.99 38.06
CA PRO A 805 -4.31 -4.27 37.70
C PRO A 805 -2.78 -4.11 37.57
N PRO A 806 -1.95 -5.04 38.08
CA PRO A 806 -0.49 -4.94 37.99
C PRO A 806 0.03 -4.65 36.58
N GLU A 807 -0.67 -5.17 35.57
CA GLU A 807 -0.41 -4.95 34.15
C GLU A 807 -0.51 -3.47 33.76
N VAL A 808 -1.49 -2.75 34.30
CA VAL A 808 -1.69 -1.32 34.02
C VAL A 808 -0.60 -0.47 34.67
N GLU A 809 -0.12 -0.86 35.84
CA GLU A 809 1.04 -0.22 36.48
C GLU A 809 2.31 -0.45 35.65
N GLU A 810 2.58 -1.68 35.21
CA GLU A 810 3.72 -1.96 34.33
C GLU A 810 3.67 -1.17 33.02
N LEU A 811 2.50 -1.10 32.38
CA LEU A 811 2.32 -0.36 31.13
C LEU A 811 2.49 1.15 31.29
N SER A 812 2.27 1.71 32.49
CA SER A 812 2.51 3.13 32.78
C SER A 812 3.98 3.55 32.64
N HIS A 813 4.90 2.57 32.63
CA HIS A 813 6.33 2.79 32.43
C HIS A 813 6.75 2.78 30.96
N VAL A 814 5.87 2.39 30.03
CA VAL A 814 6.15 2.46 28.58
C VAL A 814 6.27 3.92 28.17
N GLN A 815 7.34 4.24 27.45
CA GLN A 815 7.59 5.59 26.93
C GLN A 815 7.61 5.57 25.41
N GLY A 816 6.89 6.51 24.77
CA GLY A 816 6.72 6.49 23.33
C GLY A 816 6.08 5.19 22.83
N GLN A 817 6.48 4.76 21.64
CA GLN A 817 5.89 3.64 20.91
C GLN A 817 6.95 2.67 20.38
N LEU A 818 8.24 3.04 20.45
CA LEU A 818 9.35 2.27 19.90
C LEU A 818 9.54 0.94 20.66
N VAL A 819 9.65 -0.16 19.92
CA VAL A 819 10.04 -1.48 20.41
C VAL A 819 11.15 -2.06 19.54
N GLU A 820 11.91 -3.01 20.06
CA GLU A 820 12.90 -3.73 19.27
C GLU A 820 12.23 -4.56 18.18
N PHE A 821 12.85 -4.59 16.99
CA PHE A 821 12.45 -5.55 15.97
C PHE A 821 13.08 -6.91 16.29
N PRO A 822 12.30 -8.01 16.36
CA PRO A 822 12.85 -9.29 16.77
C PRO A 822 13.69 -9.92 15.65
N LEU A 823 14.99 -10.14 15.89
CA LEU A 823 15.94 -10.64 14.89
C LEU A 823 16.17 -12.16 14.98
N GLN A 824 15.88 -12.77 16.14
CA GLN A 824 15.96 -14.21 16.41
C GLN A 824 14.60 -14.93 16.28
N PHE A 825 13.50 -14.20 16.16
CA PHE A 825 12.15 -14.75 16.03
C PHE A 825 11.98 -15.74 14.88
N LEU A 826 11.61 -17.00 15.16
CA LEU A 826 11.50 -18.07 14.16
C LEU A 826 12.80 -18.30 13.36
N ARG A 827 13.98 -18.06 13.94
CA ARG A 827 15.28 -18.31 13.30
C ARG A 827 15.46 -19.78 12.91
N ASP A 828 15.00 -20.69 13.75
CA ASP A 828 15.17 -22.13 13.59
C ASP A 828 14.02 -22.76 12.79
N CYS A 829 13.11 -21.92 12.27
CA CYS A 829 12.02 -22.33 11.39
C CYS A 829 12.39 -22.18 9.93
N ASP A 830 11.97 -23.16 9.12
CA ASP A 830 11.98 -23.01 7.68
C ASP A 830 10.81 -22.11 7.23
N LEU A 831 11.07 -20.80 7.11
CA LEU A 831 10.11 -19.85 6.55
C LEU A 831 9.99 -19.95 5.02
N ARG A 832 10.73 -20.86 4.35
CA ARG A 832 10.65 -20.99 2.89
C ARG A 832 9.22 -21.38 2.50
N PRO A 833 8.57 -20.64 1.57
CA PRO A 833 7.22 -20.96 1.14
C PRO A 833 7.19 -22.31 0.43
N LEU A 834 6.18 -23.12 0.78
CA LEU A 834 5.90 -24.47 0.25
C LEU A 834 5.39 -24.46 -1.21
N ILE A 835 6.00 -23.64 -2.08
CA ILE A 835 5.63 -23.34 -3.49
C ILE A 835 4.80 -22.04 -3.61
N LEU A 836 5.51 -20.93 -3.83
CA LEU A 836 4.98 -19.75 -4.52
C LEU A 836 6.02 -19.29 -5.55
N PRO A 837 5.63 -18.94 -6.80
CA PRO A 837 6.57 -18.37 -7.73
C PRO A 837 7.08 -17.03 -7.18
N LYS A 838 8.42 -16.84 -7.20
CA LYS A 838 9.15 -15.64 -6.75
C LYS A 838 8.48 -14.33 -7.19
N ASN A 839 7.79 -14.34 -8.32
CA ASN A 839 7.23 -13.20 -9.02
C ASN A 839 5.94 -12.59 -8.43
N ILE A 840 5.33 -13.18 -7.38
CA ILE A 840 4.06 -12.62 -6.83
C ILE A 840 4.31 -11.63 -5.68
N PHE A 841 5.45 -11.75 -4.97
CA PHE A 841 5.70 -11.00 -3.72
C PHE A 841 7.07 -10.31 -3.65
N ILE A 842 8.03 -10.66 -4.53
CA ILE A 842 9.35 -10.03 -4.59
C ILE A 842 9.30 -8.83 -5.51
#